data_AF-A0A2E3VZQ7-F1
#
_entry.id   AF-A0A2E3VZQ7-F1
#
_cell.length_a   1.000
_cell.length_b   1.000
_cell.length_c   1.000
_cell.angle_alpha   90.00
_cell.angle_beta   90.00
_cell.angle_gamma   90.00
#
_symmetry.space_group_name_H-M   'P 1'
#
loop_
_entity.id
_entity.type
_entity.pdbx_description
1 polymer ?
#
loop_
_entity_poly.entity_id
_entity_poly.type
_entity_poly.pdbx_seq_one_letter_code
_entity_poly.pdbx_strand_id
1 'polypeptide(L)'
;MDEDFKIKTILRNARGQMTIFFATTILALITFIAFIINIGIFVKAKINLQNAVDAAAFAGASVQARQLSNISYLNWEMRNVYKEWMFKNYVLGNLSLDEISGPAGNPVNYRMEPWGTGGGTVYDGYNVPSVCLDFKSSGSVSVCKKALIPGLPRFARSDVLGMEETMDSFIDALADQKASDCSRRSNINFLTNFIWAYNVTGVPQLMDSTIDAPEVAADRMGAFPDAFNLALRIRNLEAQVNKSPYQGVCVGNVPGCQRDINTIVGSEQSPANERVYKAFYSAFRNLGGQDCGEENSDELKCRFKLSELPPRLPSLGNEFSLSNQLIPNNTLARRKYYLDLKLMPVNYATFFTMLAPVTQANGISVAGINAESTAQCVATKVGMPVPGYPLGFVKNPDVLTYYAVKGESDFVGLFNPFASESIKLTAYAAAKPFGGRVGPMIFNVTHGGGNPSYLLPRAPHFKTSPYVSAMDNTNPVDWAGNVTTSTEYQEGMPIPGNYGGVGGGFWLKDETTPIGGWIDSGSIFFAVPNIPYDYPSGSPNDTSHFAGTSVEIIKPIPAGGSIGTSAGLYNGNVFTKLKSNLAGLTTGATISIEAINDAILSSRAPTLYDAVNYLIPTPETLNEEVGVDSYGIILNETTEAVGDNVVYDMSLYAPLIDPDDPNALYQGTSDLVNILQEYLARQEPAILKYRGSMNVASQLIYKKNFSTRTSANYGLAAAQTISDIGDSSVYDSTDISTIYGALPGCRSVNGKFVWFFTGNSSLVNNSSGDCLIRNTLTNLMEAHWNELNSVQRAYYTGRFALPNSDVRNKLFSAYRPGEMSDATPNGEHTNFFTGLRTNMNRNFYSSKFVTIKSVSAGSSSDTYNGNFALFSEGVPFNQGSGNTEGTFKNTLIPQELNIDLSQIQH
;
A
#
# COMPACT_ATOMS: atom_id res chain seq x y z
N MET A 1 -106.53 9.92 -46.20
CA MET A 1 -106.49 9.97 -44.72
C MET A 1 -105.47 9.01 -44.10
N ASP A 2 -104.92 8.04 -44.86
CA ASP A 2 -103.99 7.02 -44.33
C ASP A 2 -102.49 7.36 -44.41
N GLU A 3 -102.04 8.22 -45.33
CA GLU A 3 -100.61 8.59 -45.40
C GLU A 3 -100.19 9.55 -44.27
N ASP A 4 -101.10 10.45 -43.89
CA ASP A 4 -100.84 11.47 -42.87
C ASP A 4 -100.77 10.87 -41.44
N PHE A 5 -101.43 9.73 -41.21
CA PHE A 5 -101.37 8.95 -39.97
C PHE A 5 -100.08 8.11 -39.88
N LYS A 6 -99.61 7.54 -41.00
CA LYS A 6 -98.32 6.82 -41.07
C LYS A 6 -97.13 7.77 -40.83
N ILE A 7 -97.14 8.97 -41.42
CA ILE A 7 -96.07 9.96 -41.22
C ILE A 7 -96.02 10.46 -39.78
N LYS A 8 -97.17 10.73 -39.14
CA LYS A 8 -97.24 11.12 -37.71
C LYS A 8 -96.79 10.00 -36.76
N THR A 9 -97.00 8.74 -37.11
CA THR A 9 -96.60 7.59 -36.28
C THR A 9 -95.09 7.31 -36.40
N ILE A 10 -94.50 7.48 -37.58
CA ILE A 10 -93.04 7.42 -37.80
C ILE A 10 -92.33 8.59 -37.09
N LEU A 11 -92.87 9.81 -37.18
CA LEU A 11 -92.34 10.99 -36.47
C LEU A 11 -92.46 10.87 -34.94
N ARG A 12 -93.45 10.14 -34.41
CA ARG A 12 -93.60 9.89 -32.97
C ARG A 12 -92.59 8.85 -32.45
N ASN A 13 -92.20 7.87 -33.26
CA ASN A 13 -91.20 6.85 -32.91
C ASN A 13 -89.73 7.33 -33.07
N ALA A 14 -89.47 8.39 -33.86
CA ALA A 14 -88.13 8.96 -34.05
C ALA A 14 -87.69 9.93 -32.94
N ARG A 15 -88.61 10.43 -32.08
CA ARG A 15 -88.32 11.47 -31.08
C ARG A 15 -87.47 11.03 -29.87
N GLY A 16 -87.31 9.72 -29.65
CA GLY A 16 -86.44 9.18 -28.58
C GLY A 16 -85.09 8.65 -29.05
N GLN A 17 -84.94 8.34 -30.35
CA GLN A 17 -83.71 7.75 -30.89
C GLN A 17 -82.55 8.76 -30.89
N MET A 18 -82.82 10.04 -31.17
CA MET A 18 -81.81 11.10 -31.07
C MET A 18 -81.29 11.28 -29.65
N THR A 19 -82.15 11.15 -28.63
CA THR A 19 -81.76 11.26 -27.22
C THR A 19 -80.91 10.06 -26.77
N ILE A 20 -81.27 8.84 -27.18
CA ILE A 20 -80.48 7.64 -26.90
C ILE A 20 -79.14 7.71 -27.62
N PHE A 21 -79.13 8.10 -28.90
CA PHE A 21 -77.90 8.28 -29.66
C PHE A 21 -76.98 9.33 -29.02
N PHE A 22 -77.52 10.50 -28.67
CA PHE A 22 -76.78 11.56 -27.98
C PHE A 22 -76.25 11.11 -26.61
N ALA A 23 -77.05 10.38 -25.81
CA ALA A 23 -76.62 9.82 -24.53
C ALA A 23 -75.48 8.79 -24.71
N THR A 24 -75.57 7.92 -25.71
CA THR A 24 -74.51 6.95 -26.02
C THR A 24 -73.24 7.61 -26.55
N THR A 25 -73.35 8.66 -27.37
CA THR A 25 -72.19 9.40 -27.88
C THR A 25 -71.49 10.18 -26.78
N ILE A 26 -72.24 10.84 -25.87
CA ILE A 26 -71.66 11.51 -24.70
C ILE A 26 -70.97 10.52 -23.79
N LEU A 27 -71.59 9.37 -23.51
CA LEU A 27 -70.99 8.34 -22.67
C LEU A 27 -69.72 7.75 -23.31
N ALA A 28 -69.72 7.54 -24.63
CA ALA A 28 -68.52 7.16 -25.37
C ALA A 28 -67.43 8.24 -25.29
N LEU A 29 -67.78 9.52 -25.44
CA LEU A 29 -66.82 10.62 -25.37
C LEU A 29 -66.21 10.78 -23.96
N ILE A 30 -67.02 10.64 -22.90
CA ILE A 30 -66.54 10.67 -21.51
C ILE A 30 -65.61 9.48 -21.23
N THR A 31 -65.93 8.28 -21.70
CA THR A 31 -65.07 7.09 -21.52
C THR A 31 -63.75 7.23 -22.29
N PHE A 32 -63.74 7.79 -23.50
CA PHE A 32 -62.50 8.10 -24.23
C PHE A 32 -61.65 9.15 -23.50
N ILE A 33 -62.25 10.21 -22.96
CA ILE A 33 -61.52 11.22 -22.17
C ILE A 33 -60.92 10.59 -20.91
N ALA A 34 -61.69 9.80 -20.16
CA ALA A 34 -61.21 9.10 -18.97
C ALA A 34 -60.04 8.15 -19.30
N PHE A 35 -60.12 7.45 -20.43
CA PHE A 35 -59.05 6.58 -20.93
C PHE A 35 -57.77 7.36 -21.30
N ILE A 36 -57.90 8.48 -22.03
CA ILE A 36 -56.75 9.34 -22.38
C ILE A 36 -56.08 9.90 -21.12
N ILE A 37 -56.88 10.33 -20.13
CA ILE A 37 -56.36 10.83 -18.84
C ILE A 37 -55.62 9.70 -18.10
N ASN A 38 -56.21 8.50 -18.00
CA ASN A 38 -55.56 7.36 -17.35
C ASN A 38 -54.24 6.98 -18.02
N ILE A 39 -54.16 6.96 -19.36
CA ILE A 39 -52.91 6.72 -20.09
C ILE A 39 -51.89 7.82 -19.80
N GLY A 40 -52.31 9.09 -19.82
CA GLY A 40 -51.42 10.21 -19.55
C GLY A 40 -50.80 10.15 -18.16
N ILE A 41 -51.61 9.85 -17.13
CA ILE A 41 -51.13 9.68 -15.75
C ILE A 41 -50.22 8.44 -15.64
N PHE A 42 -50.55 7.34 -16.32
CA PHE A 42 -49.73 6.13 -16.32
C PHE A 42 -48.35 6.34 -16.96
N VAL A 43 -48.28 7.03 -18.10
CA VAL A 43 -47.00 7.38 -18.76
C VAL A 43 -46.18 8.29 -17.86
N LYS A 44 -46.80 9.30 -17.24
CA LYS A 44 -46.14 10.16 -16.26
C LYS A 44 -45.59 9.36 -15.07
N ALA A 45 -46.37 8.42 -14.52
CA ALA A 45 -45.94 7.57 -13.41
C ALA A 45 -44.73 6.69 -13.79
N LYS A 46 -44.72 6.15 -15.02
CA LYS A 46 -43.56 5.41 -15.55
C LYS A 46 -42.29 6.26 -15.66
N ILE A 47 -42.40 7.46 -16.24
CA ILE A 47 -41.27 8.39 -16.39
C ILE A 47 -40.74 8.80 -15.01
N ASN A 48 -41.64 9.15 -14.08
CA ASN A 48 -41.25 9.51 -12.71
C ASN A 48 -40.54 8.36 -11.99
N LEU A 49 -41.05 7.12 -12.13
CA LEU A 49 -40.40 5.95 -11.55
C LEU A 49 -39.01 5.71 -12.14
N GLN A 50 -38.85 5.84 -13.47
CA GLN A 50 -37.53 5.68 -14.10
C GLN A 50 -36.54 6.76 -13.62
N ASN A 51 -36.94 8.04 -13.65
CA ASN A 51 -36.10 9.14 -13.15
C ASN A 51 -35.71 8.95 -11.67
N ALA A 52 -36.62 8.44 -10.84
CA ALA A 52 -36.34 8.13 -9.44
C ALA A 52 -35.31 7.00 -9.31
N VAL A 53 -35.45 5.92 -10.07
CA VAL A 53 -34.52 4.78 -10.03
C VAL A 53 -33.15 5.16 -10.59
N ASP A 54 -33.09 5.99 -11.63
CA ASP A 54 -31.84 6.54 -12.15
C ASP A 54 -31.14 7.41 -11.09
N ALA A 55 -31.88 8.29 -10.43
CA ALA A 55 -31.35 9.11 -9.35
C ALA A 55 -30.85 8.27 -8.15
N ALA A 56 -31.51 7.15 -7.84
CA ALA A 56 -31.06 6.20 -6.82
C ALA A 56 -29.76 5.50 -7.23
N ALA A 57 -29.66 4.99 -8.46
CA ALA A 57 -28.45 4.35 -8.96
C ALA A 57 -27.26 5.33 -8.92
N PHE A 58 -27.46 6.56 -9.38
CA PHE A 58 -26.42 7.59 -9.36
C PHE A 58 -25.98 7.94 -7.94
N ALA A 59 -26.93 8.15 -7.02
CA ALA A 59 -26.63 8.47 -5.63
C ALA A 59 -25.86 7.33 -4.92
N GLY A 60 -26.27 6.08 -5.06
CA GLY A 60 -25.55 4.95 -4.46
C GLY A 60 -24.15 4.76 -5.05
N ALA A 61 -23.98 4.91 -6.37
CA ALA A 61 -22.67 4.87 -7.02
C ALA A 61 -21.76 6.03 -6.55
N SER A 62 -22.32 7.21 -6.27
CA SER A 62 -21.54 8.35 -5.76
C SER A 62 -20.96 8.12 -4.37
N VAL A 63 -21.67 7.38 -3.51
CA VAL A 63 -21.14 6.97 -2.19
C VAL A 63 -19.96 6.01 -2.37
N GLN A 64 -20.10 5.02 -3.26
CA GLN A 64 -19.01 4.11 -3.60
C GLN A 64 -17.80 4.87 -4.18
N ALA A 65 -18.03 5.86 -5.05
CA ALA A 65 -16.98 6.70 -5.62
C ALA A 65 -16.22 7.50 -4.54
N ARG A 66 -16.93 8.07 -3.56
CA ARG A 66 -16.30 8.76 -2.42
C ARG A 66 -15.45 7.80 -1.58
N GLN A 67 -15.97 6.61 -1.27
CA GLN A 67 -15.23 5.58 -0.53
C GLN A 67 -13.96 5.12 -1.29
N LEU A 68 -14.06 4.93 -2.60
CA LEU A 68 -12.90 4.61 -3.46
C LEU A 68 -11.85 5.73 -3.47
N SER A 69 -12.28 6.99 -3.42
CA SER A 69 -11.38 8.14 -3.35
C SER A 69 -10.60 8.12 -2.03
N ASN A 70 -11.27 7.90 -0.89
CA ASN A 70 -10.61 7.77 0.42
C ASN A 70 -9.61 6.60 0.46
N ILE A 71 -9.99 5.43 -0.07
CA ILE A 71 -9.10 4.27 -0.18
C ILE A 71 -7.85 4.62 -0.99
N SER A 72 -8.02 5.37 -2.09
CA SER A 72 -6.91 5.75 -2.97
C SER A 72 -5.97 6.77 -2.31
N TYR A 73 -6.50 7.72 -1.54
CA TYR A 73 -5.69 8.66 -0.75
C TYR A 73 -4.87 7.94 0.34
N LEU A 74 -5.47 6.97 1.05
CA LEU A 74 -4.71 6.16 2.01
C LEU A 74 -3.63 5.32 1.34
N ASN A 75 -3.89 4.80 0.14
CA ASN A 75 -2.87 4.06 -0.60
C ASN A 75 -1.72 4.96 -1.10
N TRP A 76 -1.99 6.23 -1.37
CA TRP A 76 -0.94 7.23 -1.60
C TRP A 76 -0.15 7.51 -0.31
N GLU A 77 -0.80 7.61 0.84
CA GLU A 77 -0.09 7.74 2.13
C GLU A 77 0.80 6.54 2.45
N MET A 78 0.38 5.31 2.13
CA MET A 78 1.26 4.14 2.24
C MET A 78 2.54 4.31 1.42
N ARG A 79 2.45 4.92 0.25
CA ARG A 79 3.62 5.26 -0.54
C ARG A 79 4.46 6.38 0.10
N ASN A 80 3.86 7.36 0.74
CA ASN A 80 4.60 8.41 1.46
C ASN A 80 5.39 7.85 2.64
N VAL A 81 4.83 6.88 3.37
CA VAL A 81 5.57 6.13 4.41
C VAL A 81 6.79 5.44 3.79
N TYR A 82 6.61 4.82 2.62
CA TYR A 82 7.72 4.18 1.90
C TYR A 82 8.79 5.20 1.41
N LYS A 83 8.38 6.37 0.91
CA LYS A 83 9.29 7.48 0.55
C LYS A 83 10.12 7.94 1.75
N GLU A 84 9.48 8.18 2.88
CA GLU A 84 10.13 8.58 4.13
C GLU A 84 11.15 7.51 4.56
N TRP A 85 10.78 6.23 4.48
CA TRP A 85 11.70 5.13 4.81
C TRP A 85 12.91 5.07 3.88
N MET A 86 12.71 5.27 2.57
CA MET A 86 13.81 5.32 1.60
C MET A 86 14.71 6.54 1.79
N PHE A 87 14.14 7.71 2.11
CA PHE A 87 14.92 8.90 2.46
C PHE A 87 15.83 8.66 3.66
N LYS A 88 15.29 8.06 4.74
CA LYS A 88 16.08 7.71 5.94
C LYS A 88 17.23 6.76 5.58
N ASN A 89 16.97 5.68 4.84
CA ASN A 89 17.99 4.69 4.50
C ASN A 89 19.02 5.19 3.47
N TYR A 90 18.59 5.76 2.34
CA TYR A 90 19.48 6.12 1.23
C TYR A 90 20.18 7.47 1.42
N VAL A 91 19.54 8.43 2.11
CA VAL A 91 20.11 9.77 2.32
C VAL A 91 20.71 9.86 3.72
N LEU A 92 19.88 9.82 4.78
CA LEU A 92 20.34 10.07 6.15
C LEU A 92 21.37 9.01 6.62
N GLY A 93 21.12 7.74 6.33
CA GLY A 93 22.01 6.64 6.70
C GLY A 93 23.38 6.65 6.00
N ASN A 94 23.52 7.40 4.90
CA ASN A 94 24.73 7.43 4.07
C ASN A 94 25.37 8.82 3.96
N LEU A 95 25.00 9.78 4.83
CA LEU A 95 25.52 11.16 4.80
C LEU A 95 27.05 11.28 4.93
N SER A 96 27.71 10.26 5.47
CA SER A 96 29.17 10.19 5.62
C SER A 96 29.91 9.93 4.30
N LEU A 97 29.21 9.54 3.23
CA LEU A 97 29.78 9.27 1.92
C LEU A 97 29.87 10.56 1.07
N ASP A 98 30.96 10.71 0.32
CA ASP A 98 31.24 11.92 -0.46
C ASP A 98 30.26 12.13 -1.63
N GLU A 99 29.78 11.05 -2.27
CA GLU A 99 28.77 11.15 -3.35
C GLU A 99 27.36 11.47 -2.81
N ILE A 100 27.13 11.26 -1.51
CA ILE A 100 25.84 11.51 -0.86
C ILE A 100 25.82 12.88 -0.20
N SER A 101 26.93 13.34 0.38
CA SER A 101 27.09 14.72 0.85
C SER A 101 27.32 15.70 -0.31
N GLY A 102 28.17 15.35 -1.28
CA GLY A 102 28.52 16.12 -2.47
C GLY A 102 27.72 15.77 -3.75
N PRO A 103 28.16 16.19 -4.94
CA PRO A 103 27.47 15.86 -6.20
C PRO A 103 27.34 14.34 -6.40
N ALA A 104 26.12 13.85 -6.64
CA ALA A 104 25.88 12.43 -6.83
C ALA A 104 26.32 11.98 -8.24
N GLY A 105 26.93 10.81 -8.33
CA GLY A 105 27.21 10.13 -9.60
C GLY A 105 25.94 9.65 -10.31
N ASN A 106 26.08 9.26 -11.57
CA ASN A 106 25.03 8.55 -12.30
C ASN A 106 25.66 7.34 -13.03
N PRO A 107 25.63 6.14 -12.45
CA PRO A 107 24.87 5.76 -11.25
C PRO A 107 25.47 6.21 -9.91
N VAL A 108 24.64 6.22 -8.86
CA VAL A 108 25.05 6.62 -7.50
C VAL A 108 25.88 5.53 -6.83
N ASN A 109 26.97 5.93 -6.17
CA ASN A 109 27.84 5.05 -5.41
C ASN A 109 27.54 5.11 -3.91
N TYR A 110 27.07 3.99 -3.36
CA TYR A 110 26.83 3.75 -1.93
C TYR A 110 27.96 2.96 -1.27
N ARG A 111 29.14 2.91 -1.91
CA ARG A 111 30.29 2.17 -1.38
C ARG A 111 31.15 3.05 -0.48
N MET A 112 31.67 2.46 0.58
CA MET A 112 32.66 3.12 1.42
C MET A 112 33.99 3.28 0.68
N GLU A 113 34.74 4.34 0.99
CA GLU A 113 35.99 4.63 0.32
C GLU A 113 37.05 3.56 0.63
N PRO A 114 37.85 3.17 -0.38
CA PRO A 114 38.92 2.22 -0.18
C PRO A 114 39.98 2.77 0.79
N TRP A 115 40.66 1.85 1.48
CA TRP A 115 41.77 2.16 2.39
C TRP A 115 43.00 1.32 2.06
N GLY A 116 44.14 1.98 1.84
CA GLY A 116 45.41 1.31 1.60
C GLY A 116 46.04 0.81 2.91
N THR A 117 46.46 -0.46 2.92
CA THR A 117 47.26 -1.08 4.00
C THR A 117 48.61 -1.52 3.46
N GLY A 118 49.52 -1.94 4.36
CA GLY A 118 50.81 -2.52 3.97
C GLY A 118 50.69 -3.83 3.16
N GLY A 119 49.51 -4.47 3.20
CA GLY A 119 49.23 -5.75 2.54
C GLY A 119 48.26 -5.68 1.35
N GLY A 120 47.79 -4.50 0.93
CA GLY A 120 46.84 -4.33 -0.17
C GLY A 120 45.87 -3.17 0.03
N THR A 121 44.83 -3.08 -0.79
CA THR A 121 43.75 -2.07 -0.62
C THR A 121 42.48 -2.78 -0.17
N VAL A 122 41.91 -2.35 0.96
CA VAL A 122 40.60 -2.78 1.43
C VAL A 122 39.54 -1.94 0.77
N TYR A 123 38.49 -2.55 0.21
CA TYR A 123 37.39 -1.79 -0.35
C TYR A 123 36.05 -2.51 -0.20
N ASP A 124 34.97 -1.74 -0.34
CA ASP A 124 33.60 -2.23 -0.30
C ASP A 124 33.16 -2.71 -1.69
N GLY A 125 32.92 -4.02 -1.85
CA GLY A 125 32.57 -4.64 -3.12
C GLY A 125 31.10 -4.51 -3.53
N TYR A 126 30.23 -3.96 -2.68
CA TYR A 126 28.77 -4.06 -2.86
C TYR A 126 28.11 -2.68 -2.85
N ASN A 127 27.57 -2.28 -4.01
CA ASN A 127 26.83 -1.02 -4.13
C ASN A 127 25.41 -1.14 -3.57
N VAL A 128 25.28 -1.30 -2.25
CA VAL A 128 24.00 -1.24 -1.53
C VAL A 128 24.02 -0.11 -0.50
N PRO A 129 22.91 0.63 -0.32
CA PRO A 129 22.81 1.64 0.74
C PRO A 129 22.86 0.97 2.11
N SER A 130 23.73 1.45 3.00
CA SER A 130 23.88 0.87 4.34
C SER A 130 23.93 1.95 5.40
N VAL A 131 23.08 1.83 6.43
CA VAL A 131 23.02 2.80 7.54
C VAL A 131 24.33 2.76 8.35
N CYS A 132 25.04 3.88 8.37
CA CYS A 132 26.21 4.10 9.23
C CYS A 132 26.27 5.56 9.69
N LEU A 133 26.13 5.79 11.00
CA LEU A 133 26.13 7.13 11.59
C LEU A 133 27.43 7.38 12.38
N ASP A 134 28.05 8.56 12.16
CA ASP A 134 29.25 9.00 12.87
C ASP A 134 29.02 10.37 13.52
N PHE A 135 28.77 10.39 14.83
CA PHE A 135 28.36 11.59 15.58
C PHE A 135 29.51 12.50 16.01
N LYS A 136 30.75 12.16 15.64
CA LYS A 136 31.92 12.93 16.05
C LYS A 136 32.92 12.95 14.90
N SER A 137 32.95 14.04 14.16
CA SER A 137 34.00 14.34 13.19
C SER A 137 35.34 14.55 13.94
N SER A 138 35.98 13.46 14.36
CA SER A 138 37.33 13.45 14.91
C SER A 138 38.34 13.21 13.79
N GLY A 139 38.69 14.26 13.04
CA GLY A 139 39.78 14.26 12.06
C GLY A 139 39.42 13.77 10.66
N SER A 140 40.44 13.55 9.82
CA SER A 140 40.34 13.22 8.38
C SER A 140 39.87 11.78 8.07
N VAL A 141 39.59 10.96 9.09
CA VAL A 141 39.16 9.56 8.96
C VAL A 141 37.86 9.37 9.74
N SER A 142 36.72 9.57 9.06
CA SER A 142 35.41 9.21 9.62
C SER A 142 35.21 7.69 9.57
N VAL A 143 34.64 7.14 10.64
CA VAL A 143 34.41 5.70 10.84
C VAL A 143 33.44 5.13 9.80
N CYS A 144 32.51 5.95 9.32
CA CYS A 144 31.53 5.54 8.30
C CYS A 144 31.93 5.91 6.87
N LYS A 145 33.07 6.57 6.67
CA LYS A 145 33.56 6.97 5.34
C LYS A 145 34.47 5.92 4.70
N LYS A 146 35.30 5.25 5.51
CA LYS A 146 36.32 4.30 5.03
C LYS A 146 35.86 2.86 5.21
N ALA A 147 36.19 2.00 4.23
CA ALA A 147 35.91 0.55 4.29
C ALA A 147 36.71 -0.19 5.39
N LEU A 148 37.82 0.41 5.86
CA LEU A 148 38.64 -0.10 6.95
C LEU A 148 39.00 1.03 7.91
N ILE A 149 38.89 0.76 9.21
CA ILE A 149 39.52 1.54 10.26
C ILE A 149 40.81 0.83 10.68
N PRO A 150 41.99 1.46 10.55
CA PRO A 150 43.26 0.80 10.84
C PRO A 150 43.34 0.36 12.30
N GLY A 151 43.93 -0.81 12.55
CA GLY A 151 44.12 -1.44 13.86
C GLY A 151 45.26 -0.81 14.66
N LEU A 152 45.54 -1.35 15.85
CA LEU A 152 46.69 -0.94 16.65
C LEU A 152 47.95 -1.67 16.17
N PRO A 153 49.10 -0.99 16.01
CA PRO A 153 50.35 -1.65 15.68
C PRO A 153 50.85 -2.46 16.88
N ARG A 154 51.25 -3.70 16.64
CA ARG A 154 52.08 -4.46 17.58
C ARG A 154 53.55 -4.17 17.32
N PHE A 155 54.26 -3.72 18.34
CA PHE A 155 55.70 -3.44 18.25
C PHE A 155 56.51 -4.74 18.21
N ALA A 156 57.63 -4.71 17.49
CA ALA A 156 58.60 -5.81 17.48
C ALA A 156 59.22 -5.99 18.88
N ARG A 157 59.53 -7.23 19.26
CA ARG A 157 60.16 -7.51 20.56
C ARG A 157 61.52 -6.81 20.64
N SER A 158 61.77 -6.09 21.72
CA SER A 158 63.13 -5.75 22.14
C SER A 158 63.55 -6.75 23.21
N ASP A 159 64.75 -7.34 23.09
CA ASP A 159 65.33 -8.35 23.99
C ASP A 159 65.57 -7.84 25.43
N VAL A 160 64.50 -7.42 26.12
CA VAL A 160 64.52 -6.95 27.51
C VAL A 160 63.66 -7.91 28.34
N LEU A 161 64.33 -8.84 29.02
CA LEU A 161 63.75 -9.85 29.90
C LEU A 161 62.73 -9.23 30.87
N GLY A 162 61.47 -9.68 30.79
CA GLY A 162 60.38 -9.30 31.71
C GLY A 162 59.46 -8.16 31.23
N MET A 163 59.84 -7.37 30.23
CA MET A 163 58.97 -6.33 29.64
C MET A 163 58.03 -6.88 28.55
N GLU A 164 58.32 -8.06 27.99
CA GLU A 164 57.56 -8.63 26.87
C GLU A 164 56.15 -9.07 27.28
N GLU A 165 56.00 -9.76 28.42
CA GLU A 165 54.70 -10.28 28.88
C GLU A 165 53.75 -9.16 29.34
N THR A 166 54.30 -8.11 29.96
CA THR A 166 53.54 -6.93 30.39
C THR A 166 53.15 -6.04 29.20
N MET A 167 53.99 -5.93 28.16
CA MET A 167 53.65 -5.18 26.96
C MET A 167 52.64 -5.92 26.07
N ASP A 168 52.78 -7.24 25.90
CA ASP A 168 51.84 -8.06 25.13
C ASP A 168 50.44 -8.06 25.80
N SER A 169 50.36 -8.19 27.13
CA SER A 169 49.08 -8.09 27.87
C SER A 169 48.44 -6.70 27.82
N PHE A 170 49.24 -5.62 27.86
CA PHE A 170 48.73 -4.26 27.70
C PHE A 170 48.19 -4.01 26.28
N ILE A 171 48.90 -4.46 25.24
CA ILE A 171 48.41 -4.35 23.86
C ILE A 171 47.15 -5.20 23.65
N ASP A 172 47.08 -6.38 24.27
CA ASP A 172 45.88 -7.22 24.23
C ASP A 172 44.67 -6.54 24.89
N ALA A 173 44.85 -5.89 26.04
CA ALA A 173 43.79 -5.12 26.67
C ALA A 173 43.32 -3.92 25.80
N LEU A 174 44.26 -3.23 25.13
CA LEU A 174 43.90 -2.15 24.20
C LEU A 174 43.19 -2.65 22.94
N ALA A 175 43.65 -3.79 22.39
CA ALA A 175 43.02 -4.42 21.24
C ALA A 175 41.61 -4.91 21.57
N ASP A 176 41.41 -5.47 22.76
CA ASP A 176 40.10 -5.89 23.26
C ASP A 176 39.16 -4.69 23.42
N GLN A 177 39.63 -3.60 24.04
CA GLN A 177 38.83 -2.37 24.17
C GLN A 177 38.46 -1.77 22.80
N LYS A 178 39.36 -1.84 21.82
CA LYS A 178 39.09 -1.38 20.45
C LYS A 178 38.09 -2.27 19.72
N ALA A 179 38.23 -3.59 19.84
CA ALA A 179 37.28 -4.55 19.27
C ALA A 179 35.86 -4.38 19.87
N SER A 180 35.80 -4.06 21.17
CA SER A 180 34.57 -3.72 21.87
C SER A 180 33.93 -2.43 21.32
N ASP A 181 34.69 -1.37 21.05
CA ASP A 181 34.16 -0.14 20.43
C ASP A 181 33.56 -0.39 19.03
N CYS A 182 34.22 -1.20 18.20
CA CYS A 182 33.71 -1.54 16.87
C CYS A 182 32.41 -2.36 16.93
N SER A 183 32.31 -3.26 17.89
CA SER A 183 31.07 -4.02 18.15
C SER A 183 29.95 -3.10 18.67
N ARG A 184 30.26 -2.16 19.57
CA ARG A 184 29.30 -1.18 20.08
C ARG A 184 28.73 -0.28 18.97
N ARG A 185 29.58 0.21 18.06
CA ARG A 185 29.15 1.00 16.89
C ARG A 185 28.27 0.21 15.94
N SER A 186 28.57 -1.07 15.75
CA SER A 186 27.72 -1.98 14.96
C SER A 186 26.32 -2.10 15.55
N ASN A 187 26.21 -2.19 16.88
CA ASN A 187 24.92 -2.21 17.57
C ASN A 187 24.15 -0.89 17.40
N ILE A 188 24.83 0.27 17.43
CA ILE A 188 24.19 1.58 17.17
C ILE A 188 23.60 1.63 15.75
N ASN A 189 24.38 1.23 14.73
CA ASN A 189 23.91 1.20 13.34
C ASN A 189 22.71 0.26 13.15
N PHE A 190 22.73 -0.90 13.82
CA PHE A 190 21.59 -1.81 13.85
C PHE A 190 20.36 -1.16 14.48
N LEU A 191 20.49 -0.56 15.67
CA LEU A 191 19.38 0.06 16.39
C LEU A 191 18.76 1.22 15.60
N THR A 192 19.56 2.05 14.92
CA THR A 192 19.05 3.11 14.05
C THR A 192 18.22 2.53 12.89
N ASN A 193 18.76 1.54 12.16
CA ASN A 193 18.03 0.91 11.06
C ASN A 193 16.75 0.21 11.57
N PHE A 194 16.81 -0.41 12.74
CA PHE A 194 15.68 -1.05 13.41
C PHE A 194 14.58 -0.05 13.79
N ILE A 195 14.93 1.10 14.39
CA ILE A 195 13.99 2.17 14.75
C ILE A 195 13.29 2.69 13.48
N TRP A 196 14.02 2.97 12.41
CA TRP A 196 13.40 3.46 11.17
C TRP A 196 12.42 2.46 10.53
N ALA A 197 12.63 1.16 10.73
CA ALA A 197 11.72 0.12 10.24
C ALA A 197 10.53 -0.15 11.19
N TYR A 198 10.75 -0.18 12.51
CA TYR A 198 9.82 -0.80 13.47
C TYR A 198 9.44 0.04 14.69
N ASN A 199 9.87 1.30 14.77
CA ASN A 199 9.49 2.17 15.88
C ASN A 199 7.96 2.28 16.06
N VAL A 200 7.50 2.37 17.29
CA VAL A 200 6.10 2.59 17.65
C VAL A 200 6.02 3.79 18.59
N THR A 201 5.31 4.83 18.18
CA THR A 201 5.18 6.10 18.91
C THR A 201 4.05 6.05 19.94
N GLY A 202 4.10 6.92 20.95
CA GLY A 202 3.08 7.06 21.99
C GLY A 202 3.40 6.26 23.25
N VAL A 203 4.10 5.13 23.10
CA VAL A 203 4.41 4.22 24.21
C VAL A 203 5.70 4.69 24.93
N PRO A 204 5.68 4.91 26.26
CA PRO A 204 6.90 5.22 27.01
C PRO A 204 7.87 4.03 26.95
N GLN A 205 9.09 4.32 26.49
CA GLN A 205 10.20 3.39 26.30
C GLN A 205 9.90 2.28 25.27
N LEU A 206 10.22 2.60 24.01
CA LEU A 206 10.97 1.65 23.18
C LEU A 206 11.96 0.90 24.07
N MET A 207 12.04 -0.41 23.89
CA MET A 207 12.93 -1.35 24.57
C MET A 207 14.08 -0.68 25.37
N ASP A 208 14.37 -1.12 26.58
CA ASP A 208 15.59 -0.77 27.34
C ASP A 208 16.90 -0.85 26.48
N SER A 209 16.85 -1.59 25.35
CA SER A 209 17.88 -1.68 24.32
C SER A 209 18.00 -0.51 23.32
N THR A 210 17.11 0.49 23.29
CA THR A 210 17.23 1.69 22.42
C THR A 210 17.75 2.92 23.16
N ILE A 211 18.05 2.82 24.46
CA ILE A 211 18.57 3.95 25.27
C ILE A 211 19.92 4.46 24.73
N ASP A 212 20.70 3.59 24.07
CA ASP A 212 21.96 3.93 23.42
C ASP A 212 21.80 4.35 21.94
N ALA A 213 20.59 4.33 21.39
CA ALA A 213 20.35 4.67 19.99
C ALA A 213 20.27 6.21 19.83
N PRO A 214 20.90 6.77 18.79
CA PRO A 214 20.83 8.19 18.52
C PRO A 214 19.42 8.60 18.08
N GLU A 215 18.94 9.75 18.57
CA GLU A 215 17.61 10.31 18.29
C GLU A 215 17.46 10.90 16.87
N VAL A 216 17.99 10.22 15.85
CA VAL A 216 17.85 10.68 14.45
C VAL A 216 16.51 10.18 13.89
N ALA A 217 15.53 11.07 13.83
CA ALA A 217 14.17 10.80 13.32
C ALA A 217 13.46 9.63 14.04
N ALA A 218 13.71 9.48 15.34
CA ALA A 218 13.14 8.47 16.23
C ALA A 218 11.79 8.91 16.85
N ASP A 219 11.36 10.15 16.60
CA ASP A 219 10.09 10.73 17.03
C ASP A 219 8.89 10.25 16.20
N ARG A 220 9.14 9.53 15.10
CA ARG A 220 8.13 9.09 14.13
C ARG A 220 7.96 7.59 14.13
N MET A 221 6.75 7.13 13.84
CA MET A 221 6.43 5.72 13.70
C MET A 221 7.29 5.08 12.59
N GLY A 222 7.73 3.84 12.83
CA GLY A 222 8.52 3.07 11.88
C GLY A 222 7.72 2.72 10.64
N ALA A 223 8.42 2.45 9.54
CA ALA A 223 7.80 2.21 8.25
C ALA A 223 6.79 1.05 8.27
N PHE A 224 7.11 -0.06 8.95
CA PHE A 224 6.24 -1.24 8.99
C PHE A 224 4.99 -1.01 9.84
N PRO A 225 5.08 -0.57 11.11
CA PRO A 225 3.91 -0.24 11.93
C PRO A 225 2.94 0.75 11.27
N ASP A 226 3.44 1.81 10.64
CA ASP A 226 2.60 2.82 9.98
C ASP A 226 1.90 2.25 8.74
N ALA A 227 2.65 1.56 7.87
CA ALA A 227 2.07 0.92 6.70
C ALA A 227 1.07 -0.18 7.06
N PHE A 228 1.28 -0.91 8.17
CA PHE A 228 0.34 -1.91 8.69
C PHE A 228 -0.96 -1.25 9.20
N ASN A 229 -0.86 -0.15 9.96
CA ASN A 229 -2.02 0.63 10.41
C ASN A 229 -2.85 1.16 9.23
N LEU A 230 -2.19 1.71 8.21
CA LEU A 230 -2.86 2.15 6.98
C LEU A 230 -3.53 0.99 6.25
N ALA A 231 -2.89 -0.19 6.19
CA ALA A 231 -3.45 -1.36 5.54
C ALA A 231 -4.72 -1.89 6.24
N LEU A 232 -4.75 -1.89 7.57
CA LEU A 232 -5.96 -2.23 8.35
C LEU A 232 -7.10 -1.24 8.07
N ARG A 233 -6.81 0.07 8.04
CA ARG A 233 -7.81 1.11 7.72
C ARG A 233 -8.39 0.91 6.31
N ILE A 234 -7.56 0.58 5.32
CA ILE A 234 -8.03 0.28 3.96
C ILE A 234 -8.94 -0.96 3.94
N ARG A 235 -8.62 -2.02 4.71
CA ARG A 235 -9.49 -3.20 4.81
C ARG A 235 -10.84 -2.88 5.46
N ASN A 236 -10.87 -2.01 6.46
CA ASN A 236 -12.13 -1.58 7.05
C ASN A 236 -12.99 -0.80 6.03
N LEU A 237 -12.39 0.13 5.28
CA LEU A 237 -13.09 0.84 4.19
C LEU A 237 -13.56 -0.10 3.07
N GLU A 238 -12.76 -1.10 2.70
CA GLU A 238 -13.15 -2.13 1.74
C GLU A 238 -14.34 -2.95 2.23
N ALA A 239 -14.39 -3.30 3.52
CA ALA A 239 -15.53 -3.99 4.12
C ALA A 239 -16.81 -3.15 4.07
N GLN A 240 -16.71 -1.83 4.32
CA GLN A 240 -17.84 -0.90 4.20
C GLN A 240 -18.39 -0.84 2.76
N VAL A 241 -17.53 -0.75 1.75
CA VAL A 241 -17.94 -0.74 0.32
C VAL A 241 -18.66 -2.05 -0.03
N ASN A 242 -18.19 -3.18 0.50
CA ASN A 242 -18.72 -4.52 0.25
C ASN A 242 -19.90 -4.92 1.13
N LYS A 243 -20.50 -3.99 1.87
CA LYS A 243 -21.71 -4.27 2.66
C LYS A 243 -22.78 -4.93 1.80
N SER A 244 -23.36 -6.00 2.36
CA SER A 244 -24.37 -6.85 1.72
C SER A 244 -25.51 -6.02 1.12
N PRO A 245 -25.98 -6.35 -0.09
CA PRO A 245 -27.07 -5.62 -0.73
C PRO A 245 -28.40 -5.76 0.03
N TYR A 246 -29.16 -4.66 0.15
CA TYR A 246 -30.50 -4.64 0.77
C TYR A 246 -31.59 -4.96 -0.25
N GLN A 247 -32.62 -5.70 0.18
CA GLN A 247 -33.81 -6.00 -0.63
C GLN A 247 -35.04 -5.35 0.01
N GLY A 248 -35.96 -4.84 -0.82
CA GLY A 248 -37.28 -4.37 -0.39
C GLY A 248 -37.28 -3.26 0.67
N VAL A 249 -36.47 -2.21 0.49
CA VAL A 249 -36.44 -1.02 1.36
C VAL A 249 -37.63 -0.12 1.04
N CYS A 250 -38.39 0.30 2.06
CA CYS A 250 -39.57 1.15 1.89
C CYS A 250 -39.74 2.15 3.05
N VAL A 251 -40.77 2.99 2.98
CA VAL A 251 -41.23 3.83 4.11
C VAL A 251 -42.48 3.19 4.73
N GLY A 252 -42.43 2.84 6.01
CA GLY A 252 -43.58 2.31 6.75
C GLY A 252 -43.97 0.87 6.40
N ASN A 253 -45.19 0.46 6.74
CA ASN A 253 -45.66 -0.92 6.58
C ASN A 253 -46.36 -1.15 5.23
N VAL A 254 -45.61 -1.03 4.13
CA VAL A 254 -46.11 -1.35 2.78
C VAL A 254 -46.07 -2.87 2.55
N PRO A 255 -47.09 -3.50 1.94
CA PRO A 255 -47.08 -4.95 1.67
C PRO A 255 -45.85 -5.38 0.89
N GLY A 256 -45.01 -6.28 1.42
CA GLY A 256 -43.76 -6.72 0.78
C GLY A 256 -42.54 -5.82 1.05
N CYS A 257 -42.63 -4.91 2.01
CA CYS A 257 -41.48 -4.24 2.60
C CYS A 257 -40.71 -5.19 3.52
N GLN A 258 -39.40 -5.31 3.32
CA GLN A 258 -38.54 -6.13 4.18
C GLN A 258 -37.83 -5.31 5.25
N ARG A 259 -37.49 -4.05 4.94
CA ARG A 259 -36.79 -3.13 5.85
C ARG A 259 -37.34 -1.70 5.69
N ASP A 260 -37.73 -1.11 6.81
CA ASP A 260 -38.15 0.30 6.86
C ASP A 260 -36.93 1.23 6.87
N ILE A 261 -36.95 2.26 6.02
CA ILE A 261 -35.85 3.22 5.89
C ILE A 261 -35.61 4.00 7.18
N ASN A 262 -36.66 4.29 7.97
CA ASN A 262 -36.50 5.05 9.21
C ASN A 262 -35.75 4.22 10.27
N THR A 263 -35.86 2.89 10.22
CA THR A 263 -35.07 2.00 11.07
C THR A 263 -33.58 2.05 10.67
N ILE A 264 -33.30 2.02 9.36
CA ILE A 264 -31.92 2.11 8.84
C ILE A 264 -31.27 3.44 9.23
N VAL A 265 -31.99 4.54 9.07
CA VAL A 265 -31.48 5.90 9.33
C VAL A 265 -31.41 6.21 10.83
N GLY A 266 -32.36 5.72 11.62
CA GLY A 266 -32.46 6.04 13.05
C GLY A 266 -31.65 5.12 13.97
N SER A 267 -31.56 3.82 13.65
CA SER A 267 -30.96 2.82 14.56
C SER A 267 -29.79 2.02 13.96
N GLU A 268 -29.63 2.04 12.63
CA GLU A 268 -28.53 1.35 11.93
C GLU A 268 -27.64 2.34 11.17
N GLN A 269 -27.49 3.57 11.68
CA GLN A 269 -26.73 4.63 11.02
C GLN A 269 -25.24 4.30 11.03
N SER A 270 -24.77 3.71 9.93
CA SER A 270 -23.37 3.38 9.68
C SER A 270 -22.95 3.96 8.32
N PRO A 271 -21.69 4.40 8.17
CA PRO A 271 -21.10 4.77 6.89
C PRO A 271 -21.20 3.66 5.82
N ALA A 272 -21.32 2.39 6.22
CA ALA A 272 -21.59 1.27 5.32
C ALA A 272 -23.01 1.30 4.72
N ASN A 273 -24.00 1.79 5.49
CA ASN A 273 -25.40 1.88 5.08
C ASN A 273 -25.72 3.17 4.30
N GLU A 274 -24.75 4.09 4.19
CA GLU A 274 -24.88 5.35 3.45
C GLU A 274 -25.26 5.18 1.99
N ARG A 275 -24.76 4.13 1.35
CA ARG A 275 -25.12 3.78 -0.03
C ARG A 275 -26.64 3.64 -0.18
N VAL A 276 -27.27 2.88 0.72
CA VAL A 276 -28.67 2.46 0.62
C VAL A 276 -29.61 3.62 0.91
N TYR A 277 -29.37 4.36 2.01
CA TYR A 277 -30.29 5.43 2.38
C TYR A 277 -30.18 6.64 1.44
N LYS A 278 -28.98 6.97 0.93
CA LYS A 278 -28.85 8.01 -0.09
C LYS A 278 -29.50 7.61 -1.41
N ALA A 279 -29.37 6.36 -1.82
CA ALA A 279 -30.09 5.83 -2.98
C ALA A 279 -31.61 5.93 -2.78
N PHE A 280 -32.12 5.49 -1.62
CA PHE A 280 -33.54 5.53 -1.31
C PHE A 280 -34.11 6.95 -1.29
N TYR A 281 -33.52 7.89 -0.54
CA TYR A 281 -34.02 9.26 -0.47
C TYR A 281 -33.89 10.01 -1.80
N SER A 282 -32.85 9.71 -2.59
CA SER A 282 -32.72 10.24 -3.95
C SER A 282 -33.89 9.80 -4.85
N ALA A 283 -34.24 8.51 -4.84
CA ALA A 283 -35.44 8.04 -5.55
C ALA A 283 -36.73 8.65 -4.99
N PHE A 284 -36.93 8.56 -3.68
CA PHE A 284 -38.18 8.94 -3.02
C PHE A 284 -38.54 10.42 -3.26
N ARG A 285 -37.53 11.31 -3.28
CA ARG A 285 -37.72 12.74 -3.58
C ARG A 285 -38.08 13.01 -5.05
N ASN A 286 -37.62 12.17 -5.97
CA ASN A 286 -37.85 12.32 -7.41
C ASN A 286 -39.20 11.76 -7.89
N LEU A 287 -39.91 10.96 -7.09
CA LEU A 287 -41.22 10.41 -7.46
C LEU A 287 -42.34 11.46 -7.52
N GLY A 288 -42.17 12.61 -6.84
CA GLY A 288 -43.19 13.65 -6.70
C GLY A 288 -44.40 13.20 -5.85
N GLY A 289 -45.26 14.14 -5.44
CA GLY A 289 -46.46 13.86 -4.63
C GLY A 289 -46.42 14.46 -3.22
N GLN A 290 -47.55 14.43 -2.51
CA GLN A 290 -47.63 14.91 -1.12
C GLN A 290 -46.88 13.95 -0.18
N ASP A 291 -46.69 14.33 1.08
CA ASP A 291 -46.10 13.44 2.07
C ASP A 291 -47.11 12.36 2.48
N CYS A 292 -46.57 11.17 2.80
CA CYS A 292 -47.37 10.00 3.12
C CYS A 292 -48.07 10.18 4.47
N GLY A 293 -49.31 10.68 4.44
CA GLY A 293 -50.24 10.71 5.57
C GLY A 293 -51.28 9.58 5.49
N GLU A 294 -52.09 9.41 6.54
CA GLU A 294 -53.14 8.39 6.61
C GLU A 294 -54.17 8.50 5.47
N GLU A 295 -54.45 9.72 4.98
CA GLU A 295 -55.39 9.98 3.88
C GLU A 295 -54.78 9.81 2.46
N ASN A 296 -53.45 9.75 2.33
CA ASN A 296 -52.72 9.74 1.04
C ASN A 296 -51.96 8.42 0.77
N SER A 297 -52.37 7.32 1.40
CA SER A 297 -51.68 6.02 1.34
C SER A 297 -51.69 5.32 -0.05
N ASP A 298 -52.53 5.80 -0.97
CA ASP A 298 -52.65 5.29 -2.34
C ASP A 298 -51.74 5.98 -3.36
N GLU A 299 -50.95 6.99 -2.95
CA GLU A 299 -50.00 7.66 -3.85
C GLU A 299 -48.82 6.74 -4.23
N LEU A 300 -48.39 6.84 -5.49
CA LEU A 300 -47.23 6.11 -6.06
C LEU A 300 -45.97 6.22 -5.19
N LYS A 301 -45.77 7.37 -4.53
CA LYS A 301 -44.65 7.64 -3.63
C LYS A 301 -44.70 6.76 -2.38
N CYS A 302 -45.87 6.51 -1.82
CA CYS A 302 -46.04 5.79 -0.56
C CYS A 302 -46.00 4.26 -0.71
N ARG A 303 -46.17 3.75 -1.94
CA ARG A 303 -46.03 2.31 -2.26
C ARG A 303 -44.66 1.96 -2.86
N PHE A 304 -43.74 2.92 -2.91
CA PHE A 304 -42.41 2.73 -3.50
C PHE A 304 -41.53 1.79 -2.67
N LYS A 305 -40.82 0.92 -3.38
CA LYS A 305 -39.84 -0.01 -2.84
C LYS A 305 -38.57 0.05 -3.66
N LEU A 306 -37.43 0.11 -2.99
CA LEU A 306 -36.11 0.04 -3.61
C LEU A 306 -35.43 -1.28 -3.22
N SER A 307 -34.88 -1.99 -4.19
CA SER A 307 -34.05 -3.18 -3.96
C SER A 307 -32.71 -3.02 -4.67
N GLU A 308 -31.62 -3.28 -3.95
CA GLU A 308 -30.29 -3.39 -4.55
C GLU A 308 -30.18 -4.74 -5.26
N LEU A 309 -29.71 -4.73 -6.51
CA LEU A 309 -29.49 -5.96 -7.27
C LEU A 309 -28.11 -6.53 -6.91
N PRO A 310 -28.04 -7.71 -6.25
CA PRO A 310 -26.77 -8.24 -5.78
C PRO A 310 -25.91 -8.74 -6.95
N PRO A 311 -24.65 -8.27 -7.07
CA PRO A 311 -23.66 -8.90 -7.95
C PRO A 311 -23.40 -10.35 -7.58
N ARG A 312 -23.04 -11.19 -8.55
CA ARG A 312 -22.53 -12.53 -8.28
C ARG A 312 -21.28 -12.43 -7.41
N LEU A 313 -21.19 -13.26 -6.37
CA LEU A 313 -20.00 -13.33 -5.55
C LEU A 313 -18.83 -13.96 -6.34
N PRO A 314 -17.70 -13.26 -6.51
CA PRO A 314 -16.51 -13.83 -7.13
C PRO A 314 -15.88 -14.87 -6.20
N SER A 315 -15.31 -15.93 -6.76
CA SER A 315 -14.44 -16.83 -6.00
C SER A 315 -13.07 -16.18 -5.81
N LEU A 316 -12.75 -15.79 -4.58
CA LEU A 316 -11.55 -15.01 -4.23
C LEU A 316 -10.45 -15.83 -3.53
N GLY A 317 -10.47 -17.15 -3.69
CA GLY A 317 -9.46 -18.05 -3.11
C GLY A 317 -9.62 -18.25 -1.60
N ASN A 318 -8.56 -18.76 -0.97
CA ASN A 318 -8.53 -19.11 0.46
C ASN A 318 -8.22 -17.87 1.35
N GLU A 319 -8.13 -18.11 2.65
CA GLU A 319 -7.80 -17.11 3.68
C GLU A 319 -6.39 -16.50 3.54
N PHE A 320 -5.52 -17.15 2.76
CA PHE A 320 -4.12 -16.75 2.54
C PHE A 320 -3.92 -15.95 1.24
N SER A 321 -4.96 -15.86 0.40
CA SER A 321 -4.92 -15.07 -0.82
C SER A 321 -4.66 -13.59 -0.53
N LEU A 322 -3.98 -12.90 -1.44
CA LEU A 322 -3.72 -11.45 -1.35
C LEU A 322 -5.00 -10.62 -1.21
N SER A 323 -6.14 -11.14 -1.68
CA SER A 323 -7.46 -10.54 -1.51
C SER A 323 -7.96 -10.61 -0.07
N ASN A 324 -7.70 -11.69 0.68
CA ASN A 324 -8.27 -11.91 2.01
C ASN A 324 -7.30 -11.63 3.17
N GLN A 325 -6.02 -11.40 2.92
CA GLN A 325 -5.05 -11.06 3.96
C GLN A 325 -5.48 -9.82 4.77
N LEU A 326 -5.27 -9.89 6.10
CA LEU A 326 -5.68 -8.89 7.11
C LEU A 326 -7.20 -8.82 7.38
N ILE A 327 -8.01 -9.68 6.76
CA ILE A 327 -9.45 -9.79 7.04
C ILE A 327 -9.68 -10.99 7.98
N PRO A 328 -10.33 -10.82 9.16
CA PRO A 328 -10.52 -11.89 10.12
C PRO A 328 -11.28 -13.08 9.53
N ASN A 329 -10.97 -14.28 10.03
CA ASN A 329 -11.64 -15.52 9.68
C ASN A 329 -13.14 -15.48 10.01
N ASN A 330 -13.96 -16.15 9.19
CA ASN A 330 -15.42 -16.28 9.36
C ASN A 330 -16.24 -14.98 9.33
N THR A 331 -15.69 -13.88 8.80
CA THR A 331 -16.43 -12.62 8.65
C THR A 331 -17.20 -12.54 7.33
N LEU A 332 -18.33 -11.83 7.33
CA LEU A 332 -19.07 -11.50 6.10
C LEU A 332 -18.27 -10.58 5.17
N ALA A 333 -17.25 -9.89 5.68
CA ALA A 333 -16.38 -8.98 4.92
C ALA A 333 -15.59 -9.67 3.79
N ARG A 334 -15.41 -11.00 3.86
CA ARG A 334 -14.82 -11.79 2.77
C ARG A 334 -15.76 -11.96 1.56
N ARG A 335 -17.06 -11.68 1.72
CA ARG A 335 -18.03 -11.69 0.62
C ARG A 335 -18.00 -10.36 -0.11
N LYS A 336 -17.08 -10.24 -1.07
CA LYS A 336 -16.83 -8.98 -1.79
C LYS A 336 -17.73 -8.85 -3.02
N TYR A 337 -18.83 -8.11 -2.88
CA TYR A 337 -19.78 -7.88 -3.98
C TYR A 337 -19.29 -6.83 -4.99
N TYR A 338 -18.64 -5.76 -4.51
CA TYR A 338 -18.45 -4.52 -5.26
C TYR A 338 -16.99 -4.12 -5.46
N LEU A 339 -16.10 -4.50 -4.54
CA LEU A 339 -14.69 -4.11 -4.58
C LEU A 339 -13.80 -5.25 -4.07
N ASP A 340 -12.77 -5.59 -4.82
CA ASP A 340 -11.69 -6.45 -4.33
C ASP A 340 -10.34 -5.75 -4.47
N LEU A 341 -9.64 -5.63 -3.36
CA LEU A 341 -8.28 -5.10 -3.26
C LEU A 341 -7.30 -6.23 -2.93
N LYS A 342 -6.22 -6.31 -3.69
CA LYS A 342 -5.11 -7.22 -3.43
C LYS A 342 -3.99 -6.48 -2.72
N LEU A 343 -3.60 -6.97 -1.54
CA LEU A 343 -2.46 -6.45 -0.79
C LEU A 343 -1.15 -6.86 -1.49
N MET A 344 -0.14 -5.99 -1.47
CA MET A 344 1.21 -6.30 -1.92
C MET A 344 2.16 -6.39 -0.71
N PRO A 345 2.24 -7.57 -0.02
CA PRO A 345 3.21 -7.81 1.06
C PRO A 345 4.57 -8.21 0.48
N VAL A 346 5.59 -7.36 0.63
CA VAL A 346 6.93 -7.57 0.06
C VAL A 346 7.95 -7.85 1.16
N ASN A 347 8.82 -8.84 0.96
CA ASN A 347 9.93 -9.12 1.86
C ASN A 347 11.14 -8.26 1.48
N TYR A 348 11.38 -7.22 2.28
CA TYR A 348 12.54 -6.35 2.09
C TYR A 348 13.68 -6.70 3.04
N ALA A 349 14.90 -6.25 2.73
CA ALA A 349 15.99 -6.21 3.69
C ALA A 349 16.77 -4.89 3.55
N THR A 350 16.84 -4.10 4.63
CA THR A 350 17.63 -2.87 4.69
C THR A 350 18.99 -3.15 5.30
N PHE A 351 20.05 -2.50 4.79
CA PHE A 351 21.39 -2.76 5.30
C PHE A 351 21.81 -1.76 6.37
N PHE A 352 22.57 -2.26 7.34
CA PHE A 352 23.38 -1.46 8.24
C PHE A 352 24.84 -1.90 8.12
N THR A 353 25.77 -0.99 8.43
CA THR A 353 27.19 -1.30 8.41
C THR A 353 27.63 -1.86 9.75
N MET A 354 28.12 -3.11 9.73
CA MET A 354 28.78 -3.75 10.85
C MET A 354 30.29 -3.58 10.71
N LEU A 355 30.96 -3.25 11.82
CA LEU A 355 32.40 -3.10 11.92
C LEU A 355 32.98 -4.33 12.60
N ALA A 356 33.42 -5.31 11.80
CA ALA A 356 33.98 -6.55 12.31
C ALA A 356 35.46 -6.35 12.69
N PRO A 357 35.90 -6.71 13.91
CA PRO A 357 37.30 -6.67 14.29
C PRO A 357 38.07 -7.77 13.56
N VAL A 358 39.24 -7.42 13.02
CA VAL A 358 40.14 -8.32 12.28
C VAL A 358 41.58 -8.08 12.71
N THR A 359 42.39 -9.13 12.77
CA THR A 359 43.83 -9.04 13.02
C THR A 359 44.60 -9.46 11.76
N GLN A 360 45.54 -8.62 11.33
CA GLN A 360 46.32 -8.86 10.12
C GLN A 360 47.83 -8.86 10.41
N ALA A 361 48.51 -9.95 10.08
CA ALA A 361 49.94 -10.14 10.34
C ALA A 361 50.86 -9.09 9.66
N ASN A 362 50.47 -8.55 8.50
CA ASN A 362 51.19 -7.51 7.75
C ASN A 362 50.34 -6.24 7.53
N GLY A 363 49.47 -5.91 8.48
CA GLY A 363 48.48 -4.85 8.28
C GLY A 363 49.05 -3.43 8.23
N ILE A 364 50.26 -3.19 8.74
CA ILE A 364 50.92 -1.88 8.74
C ILE A 364 52.32 -2.02 8.16
N SER A 365 52.67 -1.16 7.19
CA SER A 365 54.03 -1.05 6.65
C SER A 365 54.52 0.39 6.80
N VAL A 366 55.59 0.59 7.57
CA VAL A 366 56.23 1.90 7.76
C VAL A 366 57.71 1.74 7.47
N ALA A 367 58.23 2.50 6.52
CA ALA A 367 59.65 2.49 6.12
C ALA A 367 60.20 1.08 5.78
N GLY A 368 59.37 0.19 5.21
CA GLY A 368 59.76 -1.18 4.83
C GLY A 368 59.71 -2.22 5.96
N ILE A 369 59.30 -1.83 7.17
CA ILE A 369 59.05 -2.74 8.30
C ILE A 369 57.56 -3.07 8.32
N ASN A 370 57.23 -4.35 8.20
CA ASN A 370 55.87 -4.85 8.31
C ASN A 370 55.57 -5.25 9.75
N ALA A 371 54.48 -4.74 10.31
CA ALA A 371 54.01 -5.02 11.66
C ALA A 371 52.58 -5.58 11.65
N GLU A 372 52.31 -6.44 12.64
CA GLU A 372 50.96 -6.95 12.89
C GLU A 372 50.06 -5.79 13.32
N SER A 373 48.86 -5.74 12.73
CA SER A 373 47.82 -4.79 13.07
C SER A 373 46.68 -5.54 13.73
N THR A 374 46.46 -5.30 15.03
CA THR A 374 45.42 -5.96 15.82
C THR A 374 44.15 -5.11 15.89
N ALA A 375 42.99 -5.77 15.93
CA ALA A 375 41.68 -5.13 16.04
C ALA A 375 41.44 -4.00 15.01
N GLN A 376 41.77 -4.26 13.74
CA GLN A 376 41.29 -3.45 12.61
C GLN A 376 39.78 -3.61 12.49
N CYS A 377 39.05 -2.59 12.06
CA CYS A 377 37.59 -2.71 11.92
C CYS A 377 37.22 -2.65 10.45
N VAL A 378 36.85 -3.82 9.90
CA VAL A 378 36.44 -3.99 8.50
C VAL A 378 34.94 -3.80 8.40
N ALA A 379 34.53 -2.95 7.46
CA ALA A 379 33.11 -2.71 7.22
C ALA A 379 32.49 -3.90 6.47
N THR A 380 31.38 -4.41 6.99
CA THR A 380 30.59 -5.50 6.41
C THR A 380 29.13 -5.08 6.37
N LYS A 381 28.45 -5.30 5.25
CA LYS A 381 27.04 -4.90 5.08
C LYS A 381 26.12 -6.01 5.57
N VAL A 382 25.25 -5.69 6.53
CA VAL A 382 24.30 -6.65 7.11
C VAL A 382 22.87 -6.23 6.79
N GLY A 383 22.15 -7.07 6.03
CA GLY A 383 20.75 -6.90 5.64
C GLY A 383 19.79 -7.37 6.73
N MET A 384 19.18 -6.42 7.42
CA MET A 384 18.09 -6.66 8.38
C MET A 384 16.77 -6.88 7.64
N PRO A 385 16.06 -8.00 7.85
CA PRO A 385 14.84 -8.29 7.12
C PRO A 385 13.63 -7.49 7.64
N VAL A 386 12.77 -7.14 6.68
CA VAL A 386 11.43 -6.59 6.86
C VAL A 386 10.44 -7.45 6.10
N PRO A 387 10.06 -8.62 6.67
CA PRO A 387 9.20 -9.57 5.99
C PRO A 387 7.76 -9.05 5.92
N GLY A 388 7.11 -9.29 4.79
CA GLY A 388 5.72 -8.91 4.57
C GLY A 388 5.46 -7.41 4.76
N TYR A 389 6.34 -6.53 4.32
CA TYR A 389 6.04 -5.09 4.33
C TYR A 389 4.82 -4.80 3.43
N PRO A 390 3.73 -4.22 3.96
CA PRO A 390 2.56 -3.90 3.14
C PRO A 390 2.86 -2.66 2.28
N LEU A 391 3.29 -2.87 1.04
CA LEU A 391 3.69 -1.76 0.15
C LEU A 391 2.49 -0.94 -0.34
N GLY A 392 1.33 -1.58 -0.49
CA GLY A 392 0.11 -0.94 -0.95
C GLY A 392 -0.91 -1.93 -1.50
N PHE A 393 -2.03 -1.40 -1.96
CA PHE A 393 -3.12 -2.13 -2.58
C PHE A 393 -3.22 -1.86 -4.07
N VAL A 394 -3.69 -2.88 -4.79
CA VAL A 394 -4.12 -2.77 -6.17
C VAL A 394 -5.53 -3.31 -6.31
N LYS A 395 -6.37 -2.61 -7.08
CA LYS A 395 -7.72 -3.07 -7.40
C LYS A 395 -7.64 -4.30 -8.29
N ASN A 396 -8.43 -5.33 -7.96
CA ASN A 396 -8.51 -6.52 -8.80
C ASN A 396 -9.26 -6.19 -10.10
N PRO A 397 -8.62 -6.30 -11.29
CA PRO A 397 -9.28 -5.98 -12.57
C PRO A 397 -10.45 -6.90 -12.90
N ASP A 398 -10.52 -8.08 -12.28
CA ASP A 398 -11.58 -9.07 -12.47
C ASP A 398 -12.89 -8.69 -11.75
N VAL A 399 -12.85 -7.72 -10.82
CA VAL A 399 -14.01 -7.32 -10.01
C VAL A 399 -14.39 -5.87 -10.34
N LEU A 400 -15.55 -5.71 -10.96
CA LEU A 400 -16.05 -4.41 -11.37
C LEU A 400 -16.83 -3.75 -10.22
N THR A 401 -16.51 -2.50 -9.90
CA THR A 401 -17.35 -1.73 -8.98
C THR A 401 -18.48 -1.08 -9.74
N TYR A 402 -19.72 -1.47 -9.42
CA TYR A 402 -20.93 -0.87 -9.95
C TYR A 402 -22.06 -0.97 -8.93
N TYR A 403 -23.10 -0.17 -9.12
CA TYR A 403 -24.29 -0.16 -8.31
C TYR A 403 -25.52 -0.30 -9.20
N ALA A 404 -26.34 -1.30 -8.94
CA ALA A 404 -27.53 -1.58 -9.71
C ALA A 404 -28.74 -1.71 -8.78
N VAL A 405 -29.85 -1.11 -9.17
CA VAL A 405 -31.06 -1.03 -8.35
C VAL A 405 -32.31 -1.33 -9.17
N LYS A 406 -33.33 -1.82 -8.47
CA LYS A 406 -34.67 -2.05 -8.95
C LYS A 406 -35.64 -1.23 -8.10
N GLY A 407 -36.42 -0.38 -8.75
CA GLY A 407 -37.55 0.30 -8.12
C GLY A 407 -38.85 -0.38 -8.49
N GLU A 408 -39.72 -0.57 -7.50
CA GLU A 408 -41.07 -1.07 -7.68
C GLU A 408 -42.06 -0.12 -7.03
N SER A 409 -43.19 0.13 -7.68
CA SER A 409 -44.31 0.84 -7.05
C SER A 409 -45.63 0.40 -7.67
N ASP A 410 -46.71 0.52 -6.91
CA ASP A 410 -48.05 0.14 -7.34
C ASP A 410 -48.82 1.39 -7.76
N PHE A 411 -49.28 1.43 -9.01
CA PHE A 411 -50.05 2.53 -9.57
C PHE A 411 -51.55 2.22 -9.57
N VAL A 412 -52.35 3.13 -9.02
CA VAL A 412 -53.82 3.10 -9.08
C VAL A 412 -54.29 4.26 -9.97
N GLY A 413 -54.95 3.92 -11.09
CA GLY A 413 -55.47 4.92 -12.02
C GLY A 413 -56.71 5.64 -11.47
N LEU A 414 -56.79 6.96 -11.67
CA LEU A 414 -57.88 7.81 -11.17
C LEU A 414 -59.28 7.36 -11.63
N PHE A 415 -59.38 6.84 -12.86
CA PHE A 415 -60.62 6.31 -13.43
C PHE A 415 -60.51 4.82 -13.75
N ASN A 416 -59.79 4.04 -12.92
CA ASN A 416 -59.69 2.60 -13.12
C ASN A 416 -61.06 1.93 -12.85
N PRO A 417 -61.70 1.26 -13.84
CA PRO A 417 -62.99 0.59 -13.64
C PRO A 417 -62.90 -0.62 -12.71
N PHE A 418 -61.69 -1.12 -12.43
CA PHE A 418 -61.41 -2.20 -11.49
C PHE A 418 -60.90 -1.59 -10.18
N ALA A 419 -61.83 -1.14 -9.33
CA ALA A 419 -61.59 -0.32 -8.13
C ALA A 419 -60.66 -0.92 -7.04
N SER A 420 -60.00 -2.05 -7.30
CA SER A 420 -59.14 -2.76 -6.35
C SER A 420 -57.84 -3.34 -6.92
N GLU A 421 -57.61 -3.28 -8.24
CA GLU A 421 -56.38 -3.84 -8.84
C GLU A 421 -55.37 -2.75 -9.17
N SER A 422 -54.25 -2.71 -8.45
CA SER A 422 -53.12 -1.83 -8.72
C SER A 422 -52.20 -2.43 -9.78
N ILE A 423 -51.69 -1.59 -10.68
CA ILE A 423 -50.72 -2.00 -11.70
C ILE A 423 -49.32 -1.87 -11.11
N LYS A 424 -48.58 -2.99 -11.03
CA LYS A 424 -47.20 -3.00 -10.57
C LYS A 424 -46.28 -2.40 -11.64
N LEU A 425 -45.64 -1.28 -11.30
CA LEU A 425 -44.59 -0.66 -12.10
C LEU A 425 -43.22 -1.14 -11.62
N THR A 426 -42.33 -1.43 -12.56
CA THR A 426 -40.94 -1.79 -12.27
C THR A 426 -40.02 -0.99 -13.16
N ALA A 427 -38.91 -0.51 -12.58
CA ALA A 427 -37.86 0.20 -13.29
C ALA A 427 -36.51 -0.27 -12.77
N TYR A 428 -35.50 -0.17 -13.62
CA TYR A 428 -34.15 -0.61 -13.31
C TYR A 428 -33.15 0.44 -13.77
N ALA A 429 -32.08 0.63 -12.98
CA ALA A 429 -30.96 1.47 -13.36
C ALA A 429 -29.65 0.91 -12.81
N ALA A 430 -28.54 1.25 -13.48
CA ALA A 430 -27.20 0.96 -13.02
C ALA A 430 -26.29 2.18 -13.21
N ALA A 431 -25.37 2.36 -12.28
CA ALA A 431 -24.34 3.38 -12.34
C ALA A 431 -23.03 2.79 -11.83
N LYS A 432 -21.92 3.35 -12.30
CA LYS A 432 -20.58 2.93 -11.91
C LYS A 432 -19.77 4.14 -11.43
N PRO A 433 -18.96 4.00 -10.38
CA PRO A 433 -17.87 4.93 -10.11
C PRO A 433 -16.86 4.93 -11.26
N PHE A 434 -16.58 6.09 -11.84
CA PHE A 434 -15.53 6.31 -12.83
C PHE A 434 -14.50 7.27 -12.28
N GLY A 435 -13.23 6.91 -12.30
CA GLY A 435 -12.18 7.83 -11.88
C GLY A 435 -10.83 7.18 -11.71
N GLY A 436 -10.07 7.72 -10.76
CA GLY A 436 -8.64 7.50 -10.62
C GLY A 436 -8.22 6.07 -10.31
N ARG A 437 -6.92 5.90 -10.03
CA ARG A 437 -6.32 4.60 -9.74
C ARG A 437 -6.19 4.46 -8.23
N VAL A 438 -6.66 3.35 -7.65
CA VAL A 438 -6.35 3.02 -6.24
C VAL A 438 -4.85 2.97 -6.03
N GLY A 439 -4.13 2.32 -6.94
CA GLY A 439 -2.68 2.28 -6.98
C GLY A 439 -2.17 1.50 -8.18
N PRO A 440 -0.87 1.65 -8.53
CA PRO A 440 -0.26 0.92 -9.62
C PRO A 440 -0.05 -0.55 -9.26
N MET A 441 -0.25 -1.43 -10.23
CA MET A 441 0.15 -2.84 -10.13
C MET A 441 1.68 -2.96 -10.30
N ILE A 442 2.42 -2.86 -9.19
CA ILE A 442 3.89 -2.92 -9.17
C ILE A 442 4.40 -4.36 -9.38
N PHE A 443 3.74 -5.32 -8.73
CA PHE A 443 4.05 -6.75 -8.80
C PHE A 443 2.98 -7.50 -9.60
N ASN A 444 3.31 -8.72 -10.05
CA ASN A 444 2.32 -9.60 -10.67
C ASN A 444 1.42 -10.23 -9.60
N VAL A 445 0.14 -9.83 -9.61
CA VAL A 445 -0.92 -10.32 -8.71
C VAL A 445 -2.05 -11.06 -9.46
N THR A 446 -1.77 -11.48 -10.70
CA THR A 446 -2.77 -12.09 -11.61
C THR A 446 -2.55 -13.58 -11.86
N HIS A 447 -1.44 -14.14 -11.35
CA HIS A 447 -1.12 -15.56 -11.48
C HIS A 447 -2.03 -16.45 -10.62
N GLY A 448 -1.90 -17.77 -10.73
CA GLY A 448 -2.64 -18.73 -9.90
C GLY A 448 -4.17 -18.68 -10.09
N GLY A 449 -4.65 -18.49 -11.32
CA GLY A 449 -6.09 -18.40 -11.60
C GLY A 449 -6.75 -17.09 -11.11
N GLY A 450 -5.95 -16.06 -10.81
CA GLY A 450 -6.42 -14.75 -10.39
C GLY A 450 -6.58 -14.56 -8.89
N ASN A 451 -6.23 -15.56 -8.06
CA ASN A 451 -6.27 -15.49 -6.59
C ASN A 451 -4.94 -15.94 -5.95
N PRO A 452 -3.83 -15.24 -6.23
CA PRO A 452 -2.53 -15.63 -5.70
C PRO A 452 -2.44 -15.44 -4.18
N SER A 453 -1.58 -16.23 -3.52
CA SER A 453 -1.20 -16.05 -2.10
C SER A 453 0.14 -15.33 -1.92
N TYR A 454 0.96 -15.26 -2.97
CA TYR A 454 2.30 -14.65 -2.98
C TYR A 454 2.52 -13.73 -4.19
N LEU A 455 3.56 -12.89 -4.10
CA LEU A 455 3.95 -11.93 -5.13
C LEU A 455 5.07 -12.45 -6.01
N LEU A 456 5.00 -12.15 -7.31
CA LEU A 456 6.08 -12.31 -8.28
C LEU A 456 6.46 -10.96 -8.90
N PRO A 457 7.73 -10.73 -9.26
CA PRO A 457 8.09 -9.58 -10.08
C PRO A 457 7.31 -9.54 -11.41
N ARG A 458 7.07 -8.32 -11.92
CA ARG A 458 6.24 -8.11 -13.10
C ARG A 458 7.10 -8.09 -14.37
N ALA A 459 6.88 -9.06 -15.25
CA ALA A 459 7.35 -9.09 -16.64
C ALA A 459 6.18 -8.84 -17.61
N PRO A 460 6.37 -8.22 -18.80
CA PRO A 460 7.60 -7.69 -19.39
C PRO A 460 7.83 -6.18 -19.17
N HIS A 461 7.04 -5.50 -18.34
CA HIS A 461 7.01 -4.02 -18.28
C HIS A 461 7.99 -3.38 -17.29
N PHE A 462 8.95 -4.13 -16.75
CA PHE A 462 10.00 -3.71 -15.81
C PHE A 462 9.54 -2.86 -14.60
N LYS A 463 8.24 -2.75 -14.33
CA LYS A 463 7.68 -1.86 -13.29
C LYS A 463 8.13 -2.20 -11.88
N THR A 464 8.58 -3.43 -11.64
CA THR A 464 9.09 -3.87 -10.35
C THR A 464 10.55 -3.45 -10.13
N SER A 465 11.35 -3.32 -11.19
CA SER A 465 12.79 -3.07 -11.08
C SER A 465 13.18 -1.81 -10.30
N PRO A 466 12.47 -0.66 -10.38
CA PRO A 466 12.84 0.50 -9.57
C PRO A 466 12.38 0.37 -8.10
N TYR A 467 11.62 -0.66 -7.74
CA TYR A 467 11.14 -0.90 -6.37
C TYR A 467 11.93 -1.98 -5.61
N VAL A 468 12.56 -2.92 -6.34
CA VAL A 468 13.27 -4.04 -5.74
C VAL A 468 14.61 -4.26 -6.41
N SER A 469 15.65 -4.43 -5.60
CA SER A 469 16.97 -4.84 -6.09
C SER A 469 17.36 -6.18 -5.48
N ALA A 470 17.70 -7.13 -6.34
CA ALA A 470 18.26 -8.43 -6.00
C ALA A 470 19.77 -8.31 -5.78
N MET A 471 20.33 -9.10 -4.88
CA MET A 471 21.77 -9.21 -4.69
C MET A 471 22.28 -10.52 -5.28
N ASP A 472 23.26 -10.43 -6.18
CA ASP A 472 23.90 -11.61 -6.77
C ASP A 472 25.03 -12.11 -5.86
N ASN A 473 24.83 -13.28 -5.26
CA ASN A 473 25.82 -13.96 -4.42
C ASN A 473 26.45 -15.18 -5.13
N THR A 474 26.41 -15.27 -6.46
CA THR A 474 27.03 -16.39 -7.19
C THR A 474 28.57 -16.31 -7.19
N ASN A 475 29.12 -15.09 -7.29
CA ASN A 475 30.56 -14.83 -7.33
C ASN A 475 30.91 -13.74 -6.31
N PRO A 476 30.79 -14.02 -5.00
CA PRO A 476 31.00 -13.02 -3.96
C PRO A 476 32.45 -12.53 -3.94
N VAL A 477 32.60 -11.25 -3.66
CA VAL A 477 33.88 -10.53 -3.56
C VAL A 477 34.20 -10.31 -2.08
N ASP A 478 35.45 -10.57 -1.69
CA ASP A 478 35.98 -10.31 -0.34
C ASP A 478 36.43 -8.84 -0.16
N TRP A 479 36.85 -8.47 1.07
CA TRP A 479 37.35 -7.13 1.39
C TRP A 479 38.59 -6.68 0.59
N ALA A 480 39.38 -7.63 0.06
CA ALA A 480 40.56 -7.34 -0.76
C ALA A 480 40.22 -7.26 -2.26
N GLY A 481 39.00 -7.65 -2.62
CA GLY A 481 38.45 -7.59 -3.95
C GLY A 481 38.59 -8.81 -4.82
N ASN A 482 38.96 -9.92 -4.21
CA ASN A 482 39.08 -11.17 -4.91
C ASN A 482 37.71 -11.80 -5.03
N VAL A 483 37.38 -12.26 -6.23
CA VAL A 483 36.22 -13.11 -6.44
C VAL A 483 36.52 -14.46 -5.80
N THR A 484 35.63 -14.91 -4.93
CA THR A 484 35.74 -16.19 -4.25
C THR A 484 34.63 -17.12 -4.72
N THR A 485 34.94 -18.40 -4.88
CA THR A 485 33.95 -19.47 -5.10
C THR A 485 33.73 -20.31 -3.84
N SER A 486 34.30 -19.88 -2.70
CA SER A 486 34.20 -20.59 -1.44
C SER A 486 32.80 -20.42 -0.85
N THR A 487 32.29 -21.48 -0.22
CA THR A 487 31.06 -21.43 0.58
C THR A 487 31.29 -20.83 1.97
N GLU A 488 32.53 -20.46 2.31
CA GLU A 488 32.90 -19.84 3.57
C GLU A 488 32.80 -18.32 3.50
N TYR A 489 32.17 -17.73 4.51
CA TYR A 489 32.14 -16.28 4.71
C TYR A 489 33.56 -15.71 4.77
N GLN A 490 33.82 -14.64 4.01
CA GLN A 490 35.01 -13.80 4.14
C GLN A 490 34.58 -12.40 4.59
N GLU A 491 35.46 -11.67 5.26
CA GLU A 491 35.17 -10.31 5.71
C GLU A 491 34.87 -9.41 4.50
N GLY A 492 33.92 -8.48 4.66
CA GLY A 492 33.44 -7.63 3.57
C GLY A 492 32.34 -8.24 2.69
N MET A 493 32.05 -9.54 2.81
CA MET A 493 30.89 -10.15 2.13
C MET A 493 29.57 -9.81 2.86
N PRO A 494 28.46 -9.60 2.14
CA PRO A 494 27.19 -9.20 2.75
C PRO A 494 26.56 -10.34 3.55
N ILE A 495 25.99 -10.01 4.70
CA ILE A 495 25.25 -10.97 5.55
C ILE A 495 23.77 -10.57 5.48
N PRO A 496 22.81 -11.50 5.31
CA PRO A 496 22.97 -12.92 5.06
C PRO A 496 23.51 -13.24 3.66
N GLY A 497 24.27 -14.32 3.57
CA GLY A 497 24.64 -14.97 2.31
C GLY A 497 24.34 -16.46 2.39
N ASN A 498 24.53 -17.18 1.28
CA ASN A 498 24.36 -18.64 1.25
C ASN A 498 25.65 -19.34 1.76
N TYR A 499 26.06 -19.02 2.98
CA TYR A 499 27.29 -19.52 3.59
C TYR A 499 27.06 -20.94 4.16
N GLY A 500 28.01 -21.84 3.95
CA GLY A 500 27.95 -23.21 4.47
C GLY A 500 26.92 -24.14 3.80
N GLY A 501 26.20 -23.68 2.76
CA GLY A 501 25.30 -24.51 1.95
C GLY A 501 23.97 -24.91 2.59
N VAL A 502 23.60 -24.32 3.74
CA VAL A 502 22.37 -24.63 4.48
C VAL A 502 21.40 -23.45 4.43
N GLY A 503 20.08 -23.72 4.34
CA GLY A 503 19.03 -22.70 4.41
C GLY A 503 18.53 -22.14 3.07
N GLY A 504 19.11 -22.55 1.94
CA GLY A 504 18.74 -22.08 0.60
C GLY A 504 19.07 -20.59 0.36
N GLY A 505 18.92 -20.12 -0.88
CA GLY A 505 19.27 -18.72 -1.23
C GLY A 505 18.42 -17.69 -0.48
N PHE A 506 19.04 -16.66 0.10
CA PHE A 506 18.35 -15.60 0.85
C PHE A 506 17.83 -14.46 -0.06
N TRP A 507 18.63 -14.07 -1.05
CA TRP A 507 18.31 -12.96 -1.95
C TRP A 507 17.48 -13.41 -3.14
N LEU A 508 16.59 -12.52 -3.59
CA LEU A 508 15.84 -12.66 -4.84
C LEU A 508 16.81 -12.93 -6.01
N LYS A 509 16.42 -13.79 -6.95
CA LYS A 509 17.23 -14.13 -8.14
C LYS A 509 16.68 -13.53 -9.42
N ASP A 510 15.39 -13.72 -9.69
CA ASP A 510 14.74 -13.42 -10.97
C ASP A 510 13.23 -13.20 -10.80
N GLU A 511 12.52 -13.01 -11.93
CA GLU A 511 11.08 -12.82 -12.01
C GLU A 511 10.21 -14.04 -11.67
N THR A 512 10.79 -15.23 -11.57
CA THR A 512 10.06 -16.47 -11.23
C THR A 512 10.03 -16.71 -9.73
N THR A 513 10.84 -15.96 -8.98
CA THR A 513 11.07 -16.17 -7.56
C THR A 513 10.06 -15.37 -6.71
N PRO A 514 9.33 -16.00 -5.78
CA PRO A 514 8.42 -15.31 -4.87
C PRO A 514 9.15 -14.33 -3.94
N ILE A 515 8.65 -13.10 -3.86
CA ILE A 515 9.26 -12.01 -3.05
C ILE A 515 8.41 -11.64 -1.81
N GLY A 516 7.29 -12.30 -1.57
CA GLY A 516 6.47 -12.06 -0.38
C GLY A 516 5.07 -12.61 -0.47
N GLY A 517 4.30 -12.45 0.60
CA GLY A 517 3.01 -13.10 0.81
C GLY A 517 3.16 -14.47 1.48
N TRP A 518 2.15 -15.32 1.32
CA TRP A 518 2.13 -16.66 1.90
C TRP A 518 2.70 -17.68 0.92
N ILE A 519 3.84 -18.27 1.31
CA ILE A 519 4.59 -19.25 0.53
C ILE A 519 4.65 -20.53 1.38
N ASP A 520 3.93 -21.58 0.96
CA ASP A 520 3.90 -22.87 1.68
C ASP A 520 5.26 -23.61 1.66
N SER A 521 6.15 -23.25 0.72
CA SER A 521 7.51 -23.81 0.60
C SER A 521 8.54 -22.95 1.34
N GLY A 522 9.55 -23.56 1.98
CA GLY A 522 10.66 -22.87 2.67
C GLY A 522 11.59 -21.98 1.80
N SER A 523 11.16 -21.62 0.59
CA SER A 523 11.87 -20.77 -0.37
C SER A 523 11.40 -19.32 -0.24
N ILE A 524 11.72 -18.70 0.90
CA ILE A 524 11.46 -17.28 1.16
C ILE A 524 12.69 -16.47 0.72
N PHE A 525 12.46 -15.43 -0.08
CA PHE A 525 13.50 -14.55 -0.60
C PHE A 525 13.24 -13.10 -0.22
N PHE A 526 14.31 -12.33 -0.09
CA PHE A 526 14.31 -10.92 0.25
C PHE A 526 14.93 -10.09 -0.88
N ALA A 527 14.50 -8.84 -1.00
CA ALA A 527 15.13 -7.86 -1.87
C ALA A 527 15.51 -6.59 -1.12
N VAL A 528 16.49 -5.87 -1.65
CA VAL A 528 16.84 -4.54 -1.17
C VAL A 528 15.74 -3.57 -1.61
N PRO A 529 15.15 -2.80 -0.68
CA PRO A 529 14.10 -1.84 -1.03
C PRO A 529 14.68 -0.71 -1.89
N ASN A 530 13.91 -0.25 -2.87
CA ASN A 530 14.26 0.84 -3.79
C ASN A 530 12.98 1.60 -4.16
N ILE A 531 13.07 2.81 -4.72
CA ILE A 531 11.89 3.55 -5.15
C ILE A 531 12.17 4.45 -6.37
N PRO A 532 11.23 4.55 -7.33
CA PRO A 532 11.18 5.68 -8.25
C PRO A 532 10.59 6.90 -7.52
N TYR A 533 11.46 7.77 -7.00
CA TYR A 533 11.01 8.97 -6.29
C TYR A 533 10.28 9.96 -7.22
N ASP A 534 10.86 10.22 -8.39
CA ASP A 534 10.31 11.03 -9.46
C ASP A 534 10.90 10.62 -10.82
N TYR A 535 10.39 11.15 -11.93
CA TYR A 535 10.94 10.88 -13.26
C TYR A 535 12.30 11.57 -13.46
N PRO A 536 13.34 10.91 -14.01
CA PRO A 536 14.69 11.47 -14.10
C PRO A 536 14.75 12.83 -14.80
N SER A 537 14.20 12.94 -16.02
CA SER A 537 14.13 14.20 -16.77
C SER A 537 12.90 15.07 -16.44
N GLY A 538 12.12 14.74 -15.41
CA GLY A 538 10.84 15.41 -15.13
C GLY A 538 9.74 15.15 -16.18
N SER A 539 9.88 14.08 -16.97
CA SER A 539 8.91 13.66 -17.99
C SER A 539 8.46 12.22 -17.76
N PRO A 540 7.16 11.89 -17.84
CA PRO A 540 6.66 10.52 -17.72
C PRO A 540 7.15 9.56 -18.81
N ASN A 541 7.70 10.10 -19.91
CA ASN A 541 8.23 9.31 -21.02
C ASN A 541 9.67 8.83 -20.79
N ASP A 542 10.37 9.37 -19.77
CA ASP A 542 11.73 8.97 -19.46
C ASP A 542 11.75 7.68 -18.63
N THR A 543 12.20 6.61 -19.28
CA THR A 543 12.29 5.26 -18.71
C THR A 543 13.70 4.91 -18.22
N SER A 544 14.64 5.86 -18.09
CA SER A 544 16.03 5.56 -17.70
C SER A 544 16.19 5.04 -16.26
N HIS A 545 15.13 5.10 -15.45
CA HIS A 545 15.08 4.60 -14.08
C HIS A 545 14.60 3.15 -13.98
N PHE A 546 14.29 2.49 -15.11
CA PHE A 546 14.03 1.06 -15.17
C PHE A 546 15.33 0.28 -15.45
N ALA A 547 15.38 -0.95 -14.94
CA ALA A 547 16.43 -1.90 -15.31
C ALA A 547 16.11 -2.53 -16.67
N GLY A 548 17.11 -3.15 -17.31
CA GLY A 548 16.89 -3.98 -18.50
C GLY A 548 16.13 -5.30 -18.22
N THR A 549 15.89 -5.61 -16.96
CA THR A 549 15.24 -6.83 -16.44
C THR A 549 14.11 -6.47 -15.47
N SER A 550 13.23 -7.42 -15.15
CA SER A 550 12.09 -7.18 -14.23
C SER A 550 12.52 -6.84 -12.80
N VAL A 551 13.76 -7.12 -12.46
CA VAL A 551 14.39 -6.92 -11.15
C VAL A 551 15.76 -6.29 -11.41
N GLU A 552 16.16 -5.33 -10.59
CA GLU A 552 17.52 -4.79 -10.63
C GLU A 552 18.49 -5.74 -9.94
N ILE A 553 19.59 -6.14 -10.59
CA ILE A 553 20.56 -7.08 -9.99
C ILE A 553 21.83 -6.32 -9.59
N ILE A 554 22.11 -6.31 -8.29
CA ILE A 554 23.32 -5.77 -7.68
C ILE A 554 24.39 -6.84 -7.75
N LYS A 555 25.32 -6.66 -8.68
CA LYS A 555 26.47 -7.56 -8.86
C LYS A 555 27.62 -7.16 -7.94
N PRO A 556 28.37 -8.14 -7.40
CA PRO A 556 29.63 -7.87 -6.72
C PRO A 556 30.60 -7.15 -7.65
N ILE A 557 31.32 -6.15 -7.13
CA ILE A 557 32.26 -5.33 -7.90
C ILE A 557 33.69 -5.70 -7.51
N PRO A 558 34.44 -6.43 -8.37
CA PRO A 558 35.85 -6.74 -8.11
C PRO A 558 36.74 -5.50 -8.26
N ALA A 559 38.02 -5.63 -7.93
CA ALA A 559 38.94 -4.50 -7.89
C ALA A 559 39.04 -3.87 -9.28
N GLY A 560 38.75 -2.56 -9.38
CA GLY A 560 38.72 -1.84 -10.66
C GLY A 560 37.44 -2.05 -11.50
N GLY A 561 36.43 -2.74 -10.98
CA GLY A 561 35.13 -2.90 -11.63
C GLY A 561 34.25 -1.63 -11.59
N SER A 562 33.31 -1.53 -12.54
CA SER A 562 32.36 -0.42 -12.65
C SER A 562 31.00 -0.76 -12.03
N ILE A 563 30.29 0.26 -11.53
CA ILE A 563 28.92 0.13 -11.04
C ILE A 563 27.98 -0.05 -12.24
N GLY A 564 27.18 -1.12 -12.23
CA GLY A 564 26.22 -1.45 -13.30
C GLY A 564 24.76 -1.20 -12.95
N THR A 565 24.45 -0.76 -11.74
CA THR A 565 23.07 -0.54 -11.29
C THR A 565 22.58 0.84 -11.71
N SER A 566 21.34 0.97 -12.19
CA SER A 566 20.76 2.24 -12.65
C SER A 566 19.28 2.41 -12.33
N ALA A 567 18.62 1.41 -11.73
CA ALA A 567 17.19 1.48 -11.47
C ALA A 567 16.83 2.26 -10.19
N GLY A 568 15.69 2.96 -10.19
CA GLY A 568 15.19 3.69 -9.00
C GLY A 568 16.21 4.71 -8.47
N LEU A 569 16.56 4.61 -7.20
CA LEU A 569 17.52 5.51 -6.52
C LEU A 569 18.98 5.27 -6.92
N TYR A 570 19.32 4.19 -7.63
CA TYR A 570 20.66 4.07 -8.24
C TYR A 570 20.83 5.05 -9.41
N ASN A 571 19.74 5.55 -10.00
CA ASN A 571 19.78 6.61 -10.99
C ASN A 571 20.12 7.96 -10.32
N GLY A 572 21.24 8.57 -10.71
CA GLY A 572 21.71 9.82 -10.12
C GLY A 572 20.69 10.95 -10.18
N ASN A 573 19.98 11.09 -11.29
CA ASN A 573 18.99 12.17 -11.47
C ASN A 573 17.78 11.99 -10.54
N VAL A 574 17.31 10.76 -10.35
CA VAL A 574 16.21 10.45 -9.42
C VAL A 574 16.66 10.66 -7.98
N PHE A 575 17.86 10.19 -7.64
CA PHE A 575 18.43 10.34 -6.31
C PHE A 575 18.66 11.81 -5.94
N THR A 576 19.20 12.64 -6.85
CA THR A 576 19.42 14.07 -6.59
C THR A 576 18.12 14.79 -6.21
N LYS A 577 16.98 14.42 -6.80
CA LYS A 577 15.66 14.98 -6.44
C LYS A 577 15.21 14.58 -5.04
N LEU A 578 15.50 13.36 -4.60
CA LEU A 578 15.21 12.93 -3.23
C LEU A 578 16.13 13.63 -2.23
N LYS A 579 17.42 13.69 -2.56
CA LYS A 579 18.48 14.31 -1.75
C LYS A 579 18.26 15.82 -1.57
N SER A 580 17.78 16.53 -2.60
CA SER A 580 17.62 18.00 -2.56
C SER A 580 16.63 18.48 -1.51
N ASN A 581 15.80 17.59 -0.95
CA ASN A 581 14.91 17.93 0.16
C ASN A 581 15.65 18.26 1.46
N LEU A 582 16.90 17.81 1.62
CA LEU A 582 17.72 18.12 2.80
C LEU A 582 18.54 19.40 2.58
N ALA A 583 18.17 20.47 3.27
CA ALA A 583 18.89 21.74 3.23
C ALA A 583 20.27 21.63 3.93
N GLY A 584 21.26 22.41 3.48
CA GLY A 584 22.57 22.55 4.12
C GLY A 584 23.66 21.56 3.67
N LEU A 585 23.34 20.58 2.81
CA LEU A 585 24.31 19.61 2.28
C LEU A 585 25.44 20.25 1.46
N THR A 586 25.15 21.29 0.69
CA THR A 586 26.11 21.91 -0.24
C THR A 586 27.01 22.97 0.40
N THR A 587 26.66 23.44 1.60
CA THR A 587 27.37 24.51 2.31
C THR A 587 28.30 24.00 3.42
N GLY A 588 28.33 22.69 3.67
CA GLY A 588 29.11 22.09 4.76
C GLY A 588 28.63 22.51 6.16
N ALA A 589 27.41 23.04 6.26
CA ALA A 589 26.81 23.48 7.51
C ALA A 589 26.37 22.27 8.35
N THR A 590 26.42 22.41 9.68
CA THR A 590 25.88 21.41 10.60
C THR A 590 24.38 21.23 10.35
N ILE A 591 23.97 20.00 10.05
CA ILE A 591 22.56 19.64 9.84
C ILE A 591 21.86 19.60 11.21
N SER A 592 20.85 20.45 11.42
CA SER A 592 20.05 20.45 12.66
C SER A 592 18.94 19.39 12.62
N ILE A 593 18.37 19.06 13.77
CA ILE A 593 17.25 18.10 13.89
C ILE A 593 16.01 18.64 13.17
N GLU A 594 15.76 19.95 13.26
CA GLU A 594 14.67 20.63 12.57
C GLU A 594 14.81 20.51 11.05
N ALA A 595 16.03 20.70 10.51
CA ALA A 595 16.29 20.54 9.08
C ALA A 595 16.04 19.09 8.60
N ILE A 596 16.30 18.09 9.44
CA ILE A 596 16.00 16.68 9.15
C ILE A 596 14.48 16.46 9.11
N ASN A 597 13.74 17.02 10.09
CA ASN A 597 12.28 16.89 10.14
C ASN A 597 11.60 17.58 8.96
N ASP A 598 12.08 18.76 8.58
CA ASP A 598 11.61 19.51 7.40
C ASP A 598 11.91 18.77 6.09
N ALA A 599 13.08 18.14 6.00
CA ALA A 599 13.46 17.33 4.85
C ALA A 599 12.61 16.06 4.74
N ILE A 600 12.28 15.42 5.87
CA ILE A 600 11.36 14.28 5.92
C ILE A 600 9.98 14.69 5.42
N LEU A 601 9.43 15.81 5.91
CA LEU A 601 8.14 16.34 5.45
C LEU A 601 8.17 16.65 3.94
N SER A 602 9.24 17.29 3.46
CA SER A 602 9.43 17.61 2.04
C SER A 602 9.58 16.37 1.16
N SER A 603 10.23 15.31 1.67
CA SER A 603 10.36 14.03 0.95
C SER A 603 9.01 13.34 0.70
N ARG A 604 8.00 13.61 1.55
CA ARG A 604 6.63 13.09 1.41
C ARG A 604 5.78 13.90 0.44
N ALA A 605 6.25 15.05 -0.03
CA ALA A 605 5.50 15.88 -0.96
C ALA A 605 5.14 15.11 -2.26
N PRO A 606 3.99 15.42 -2.88
CA PRO A 606 3.62 14.90 -4.19
C PRO A 606 4.71 15.15 -5.25
N THR A 607 5.05 14.13 -6.02
CA THR A 607 5.94 14.25 -7.20
C THR A 607 5.17 14.02 -8.49
N LEU A 608 5.80 14.25 -9.65
CA LEU A 608 5.17 13.98 -10.94
C LEU A 608 4.89 12.47 -11.11
N TYR A 609 5.75 11.61 -10.58
CA TYR A 609 5.49 10.17 -10.54
C TYR A 609 4.20 9.85 -9.79
N ASP A 610 3.95 10.50 -8.66
CA ASP A 610 2.75 10.30 -7.84
C ASP A 610 1.52 10.73 -8.62
N ALA A 611 1.58 11.92 -9.21
CA ALA A 611 0.50 12.46 -10.00
C ALA A 611 0.13 11.53 -11.16
N VAL A 612 1.06 10.79 -11.76
CA VAL A 612 0.73 9.85 -12.85
C VAL A 612 0.14 8.52 -12.36
N ASN A 613 0.47 8.08 -11.14
CA ASN A 613 0.23 6.71 -10.69
C ASN A 613 -0.78 6.58 -9.52
N TYR A 614 -1.00 7.63 -8.76
CA TYR A 614 -1.82 7.65 -7.55
C TYR A 614 -2.85 8.78 -7.58
N LEU A 615 -3.94 8.60 -6.82
CA LEU A 615 -4.86 9.68 -6.49
C LEU A 615 -4.32 10.44 -5.28
N ILE A 616 -4.23 11.77 -5.37
CA ILE A 616 -3.59 12.61 -4.34
C ILE A 616 -4.63 13.54 -3.72
N PRO A 617 -4.74 13.69 -2.40
CA PRO A 617 -5.67 14.67 -1.83
C PRO A 617 -5.23 16.10 -2.19
N THR A 618 -6.19 17.00 -2.44
CA THR A 618 -5.91 18.41 -2.74
C THR A 618 -6.53 19.34 -1.69
N PRO A 619 -5.83 20.43 -1.30
CA PRO A 619 -6.39 21.49 -0.46
C PRO A 619 -7.56 22.22 -1.11
N GLU A 620 -8.50 22.67 -0.29
CA GLU A 620 -9.66 23.45 -0.74
C GLU A 620 -9.23 24.73 -1.49
N THR A 621 -8.24 25.46 -0.97
CA THR A 621 -7.64 26.64 -1.63
C THR A 621 -7.13 26.36 -3.04
N LEU A 622 -6.49 25.21 -3.26
CA LEU A 622 -6.01 24.82 -4.59
C LEU A 622 -7.18 24.48 -5.53
N ASN A 623 -8.22 23.83 -5.00
CA ASN A 623 -9.39 23.49 -5.81
C ASN A 623 -10.15 24.75 -6.25
N GLU A 624 -10.29 25.74 -5.36
CA GLU A 624 -10.88 27.04 -5.67
C GLU A 624 -10.06 27.80 -6.74
N GLU A 625 -8.73 27.83 -6.62
CA GLU A 625 -7.84 28.50 -7.58
C GLU A 625 -7.97 27.90 -8.99
N VAL A 626 -8.07 26.58 -9.09
CA VAL A 626 -8.16 25.86 -10.38
C VAL A 626 -9.61 25.78 -10.90
N GLY A 627 -10.59 26.27 -10.13
CA GLY A 627 -12.01 26.25 -10.49
C GLY A 627 -12.60 24.83 -10.51
N VAL A 628 -12.08 23.93 -9.67
CA VAL A 628 -12.59 22.56 -9.52
C VAL A 628 -13.57 22.53 -8.35
N ASP A 629 -14.80 22.08 -8.63
CA ASP A 629 -15.94 22.00 -7.70
C ASP A 629 -15.80 20.86 -6.66
N SER A 630 -14.59 20.62 -6.17
CA SER A 630 -14.28 19.58 -5.17
C SER A 630 -14.14 20.23 -3.80
N TYR A 631 -15.02 19.83 -2.86
CA TYR A 631 -14.78 20.04 -1.43
C TYR A 631 -13.43 19.39 -1.09
N GLY A 632 -12.38 20.20 -0.89
CA GLY A 632 -11.07 19.70 -0.49
C GLY A 632 -11.20 18.94 0.83
N ILE A 633 -10.60 17.75 0.93
CA ILE A 633 -10.59 17.01 2.21
C ILE A 633 -9.61 17.66 3.19
N ILE A 634 -8.62 18.38 2.66
CA ILE A 634 -7.72 19.22 3.43
C ILE A 634 -8.38 20.61 3.52
N LEU A 635 -9.00 20.86 4.68
CA LEU A 635 -9.57 22.15 5.04
C LEU A 635 -8.43 23.13 5.36
N ASN A 636 -8.68 24.44 5.22
CA ASN A 636 -7.70 25.51 5.38
C ASN A 636 -7.22 25.70 6.84
N GLU A 637 -6.74 24.66 7.48
CA GLU A 637 -6.19 24.70 8.84
C GLU A 637 -4.66 24.74 8.77
N THR A 638 -4.09 25.73 9.45
CA THR A 638 -2.65 25.93 9.74
C THR A 638 -1.68 25.75 8.56
N THR A 639 -1.44 26.83 7.82
CA THR A 639 -0.39 26.88 6.79
C THR A 639 0.96 27.25 7.39
N GLU A 640 1.91 26.31 7.39
CA GLU A 640 3.32 26.57 7.66
C GLU A 640 4.13 26.44 6.37
N ALA A 641 5.14 27.31 6.18
CA ALA A 641 6.07 27.18 5.07
C ALA A 641 7.30 26.38 5.52
N VAL A 642 7.59 25.28 4.84
CA VAL A 642 8.76 24.43 5.08
C VAL A 642 9.56 24.37 3.79
N GLY A 643 10.66 25.14 3.73
CA GLY A 643 11.39 25.37 2.47
C GLY A 643 10.49 26.02 1.42
N ASP A 644 10.40 25.41 0.25
CA ASP A 644 9.52 25.84 -0.85
C ASP A 644 8.10 25.23 -0.77
N ASN A 645 7.81 24.41 0.25
CA ASN A 645 6.54 23.70 0.39
C ASN A 645 5.60 24.42 1.36
N VAL A 646 4.30 24.38 1.08
CA VAL A 646 3.24 24.80 2.01
C VAL A 646 2.67 23.55 2.69
N VAL A 647 2.69 23.51 4.02
CA VAL A 647 2.22 22.38 4.81
C VAL A 647 0.82 22.64 5.32
N TYR A 648 -0.03 21.62 5.24
CA TYR A 648 -1.41 21.61 5.73
C TYR A 648 -1.61 20.42 6.67
N ASP A 649 -2.50 20.56 7.65
CA ASP A 649 -2.97 19.42 8.42
C ASP A 649 -4.09 18.69 7.66
N MET A 650 -3.93 17.37 7.53
CA MET A 650 -4.84 16.52 6.77
C MET A 650 -5.54 15.54 7.71
N SER A 651 -6.86 15.44 7.58
CA SER A 651 -7.68 14.44 8.26
C SER A 651 -8.51 13.66 7.22
N LEU A 652 -8.22 12.37 7.06
CA LEU A 652 -8.92 11.48 6.13
C LEU A 652 -9.83 10.54 6.90
N TYR A 653 -11.10 10.41 6.50
CA TYR A 653 -11.99 9.42 7.08
C TYR A 653 -11.50 8.00 6.75
N ALA A 654 -11.08 7.28 7.78
CA ALA A 654 -10.36 6.01 7.67
C ALA A 654 -10.40 5.27 9.01
N PRO A 655 -11.57 4.74 9.43
CA PRO A 655 -11.72 4.16 10.76
C PRO A 655 -10.82 2.93 10.94
N LEU A 656 -10.07 2.88 12.03
CA LEU A 656 -9.27 1.73 12.43
C LEU A 656 -10.08 0.79 13.31
N ILE A 657 -10.75 1.31 14.34
CA ILE A 657 -11.63 0.57 15.25
C ILE A 657 -12.87 1.43 15.45
N ASP A 658 -14.03 0.81 15.35
CA ASP A 658 -15.30 1.46 15.64
C ASP A 658 -16.20 0.47 16.41
N PRO A 659 -16.25 0.59 17.75
CA PRO A 659 -17.05 -0.31 18.59
C PRO A 659 -18.55 -0.02 18.50
N ASP A 660 -18.93 1.16 18.00
CA ASP A 660 -20.32 1.60 17.92
C ASP A 660 -20.94 1.23 16.56
N ASP A 661 -20.13 1.01 15.52
CA ASP A 661 -20.60 0.53 14.22
C ASP A 661 -20.65 -1.01 14.14
N PRO A 662 -21.86 -1.62 14.07
CA PRO A 662 -22.02 -3.07 13.94
C PRO A 662 -21.46 -3.63 12.61
N ASN A 663 -21.11 -2.76 11.66
CA ASN A 663 -20.54 -3.12 10.36
C ASN A 663 -19.03 -2.88 10.28
N ALA A 664 -18.39 -2.37 11.34
CA ALA A 664 -16.95 -2.23 11.38
C ALA A 664 -16.28 -3.60 11.37
N LEU A 665 -15.19 -3.69 10.60
CA LEU A 665 -14.42 -4.93 10.47
C LEU A 665 -13.74 -5.33 11.78
N TYR A 666 -13.30 -4.33 12.54
CA TYR A 666 -12.58 -4.48 13.80
C TYR A 666 -13.34 -3.74 14.90
N GLN A 667 -13.80 -4.48 15.90
CA GLN A 667 -14.65 -3.97 16.97
C GLN A 667 -13.81 -3.52 18.18
N GLY A 668 -12.65 -4.14 18.39
CA GLY A 668 -11.73 -3.81 19.48
C GLY A 668 -10.26 -3.98 19.13
N THR A 669 -9.40 -3.54 20.05
CA THR A 669 -7.94 -3.68 19.91
C THR A 669 -7.49 -5.15 19.92
N SER A 670 -8.24 -6.03 20.59
CA SER A 670 -8.01 -7.48 20.56
C SER A 670 -8.10 -8.07 19.15
N ASP A 671 -9.00 -7.57 18.30
CA ASP A 671 -9.12 -8.06 16.92
C ASP A 671 -7.88 -7.71 16.11
N LEU A 672 -7.37 -6.48 16.29
CA LEU A 672 -6.14 -6.02 15.63
C LEU A 672 -4.92 -6.81 16.09
N VAL A 673 -4.82 -7.09 17.39
CA VAL A 673 -3.76 -7.92 17.97
C VAL A 673 -3.78 -9.33 17.38
N ASN A 674 -4.95 -9.96 17.30
CA ASN A 674 -5.09 -11.30 16.71
C ASN A 674 -4.65 -11.33 15.25
N ILE A 675 -5.03 -10.32 14.45
CA ILE A 675 -4.61 -10.21 13.05
C ILE A 675 -3.11 -10.01 12.93
N LEU A 676 -2.53 -9.15 13.77
CA LEU A 676 -1.09 -8.92 13.78
C LEU A 676 -0.33 -10.19 14.16
N GLN A 677 -0.76 -10.90 15.19
CA GLN A 677 -0.17 -12.19 15.58
C GLN A 677 -0.27 -13.21 14.46
N GLU A 678 -1.43 -13.34 13.81
CA GLU A 678 -1.60 -14.23 12.66
C GLU A 678 -0.71 -13.82 11.49
N TYR A 679 -0.60 -12.52 11.23
CA TYR A 679 0.27 -11.97 10.18
C TYR A 679 1.75 -12.26 10.45
N LEU A 680 2.21 -12.06 11.68
CA LEU A 680 3.60 -12.29 12.10
C LEU A 680 3.94 -13.79 12.15
N ALA A 681 3.04 -14.63 12.66
CA ALA A 681 3.20 -16.08 12.65
C ALA A 681 3.37 -16.61 11.22
N ARG A 682 2.67 -16.02 10.25
CA ARG A 682 2.82 -16.37 8.83
C ARG A 682 4.18 -15.97 8.25
N GLN A 683 4.87 -14.99 8.85
CA GLN A 683 6.22 -14.57 8.46
C GLN A 683 7.33 -15.28 9.24
N GLU A 684 7.01 -16.12 10.24
CA GLU A 684 7.99 -16.82 11.08
C GLU A 684 9.06 -17.59 10.28
N PRO A 685 8.75 -18.34 9.21
CA PRO A 685 9.79 -19.05 8.47
C PRO A 685 10.83 -18.11 7.83
N ALA A 686 10.45 -16.87 7.51
CA ALA A 686 11.36 -15.84 7.00
C ALA A 686 12.36 -15.41 8.09
N ILE A 687 11.87 -15.24 9.32
CA ILE A 687 12.66 -14.87 10.50
C ILE A 687 13.62 -16.00 10.89
N LEU A 688 13.16 -17.25 10.88
CA LEU A 688 14.00 -18.42 11.20
C LEU A 688 15.14 -18.60 10.20
N LYS A 689 14.89 -18.30 8.91
CA LYS A 689 15.94 -18.32 7.88
C LYS A 689 17.02 -17.25 8.13
N TYR A 690 16.61 -16.05 8.52
CA TYR A 690 17.52 -14.99 8.92
C TYR A 690 18.34 -15.40 10.16
N ARG A 691 17.67 -15.93 11.19
CA ARG A 691 18.31 -16.41 12.42
C ARG A 691 19.42 -17.40 12.12
N GLY A 692 19.12 -18.44 11.35
CA GLY A 692 20.11 -19.48 11.03
C GLY A 692 21.28 -18.92 10.22
N SER A 693 21.02 -18.01 9.28
CA SER A 693 22.08 -17.37 8.49
C SER A 693 23.00 -16.48 9.33
N MET A 694 22.43 -15.74 10.30
CA MET A 694 23.18 -14.92 11.24
C MET A 694 24.01 -15.77 12.22
N ASN A 695 23.51 -16.92 12.65
CA ASN A 695 24.26 -17.87 13.48
C ASN A 695 25.51 -18.38 12.76
N VAL A 696 25.34 -18.79 11.50
CA VAL A 696 26.46 -19.26 10.66
C VAL A 696 27.49 -18.13 10.46
N ALA A 697 27.04 -16.91 10.18
CA ALA A 697 27.94 -15.76 10.05
C ALA A 697 28.71 -15.46 11.36
N SER A 698 28.01 -15.47 12.51
CA SER A 698 28.62 -15.29 13.84
C SER A 698 29.71 -16.33 14.12
N GLN A 699 29.44 -17.60 13.81
CA GLN A 699 30.41 -18.68 13.98
C GLN A 699 31.66 -18.48 13.11
N LEU A 700 31.48 -18.09 11.85
CA LEU A 700 32.60 -17.88 10.94
C LEU A 700 33.47 -16.69 11.36
N ILE A 701 32.87 -15.64 11.95
CA ILE A 701 33.60 -14.52 12.56
C ILE A 701 34.39 -14.98 13.80
N TYR A 702 33.82 -15.85 14.63
CA TYR A 702 34.51 -16.43 15.78
C TYR A 702 35.75 -17.24 15.37
N LYS A 703 35.63 -18.09 14.33
CA LYS A 703 36.70 -19.00 13.89
C LYS A 703 37.92 -18.29 13.27
N LYS A 704 37.76 -17.06 12.78
CA LYS A 704 38.80 -16.36 12.00
C LYS A 704 39.64 -15.35 12.79
N ASN A 705 39.24 -14.98 14.00
CA ASN A 705 39.80 -13.83 14.72
C ASN A 705 40.62 -14.21 15.96
N PHE A 706 41.71 -14.96 15.74
CA PHE A 706 42.65 -15.34 16.80
C PHE A 706 43.96 -14.55 16.73
N SER A 707 44.51 -14.22 17.90
CA SER A 707 45.87 -13.69 18.07
C SER A 707 46.90 -14.71 17.61
N THR A 708 47.80 -14.30 16.72
CA THR A 708 48.92 -15.15 16.27
C THR A 708 49.95 -15.45 17.36
N ARG A 709 49.97 -14.66 18.46
CA ARG A 709 50.98 -14.74 19.53
C ARG A 709 50.46 -15.34 20.84
N THR A 710 49.31 -14.87 21.30
CA THR A 710 48.73 -15.24 22.61
C THR A 710 47.60 -16.25 22.50
N SER A 711 47.16 -16.60 21.28
CA SER A 711 45.94 -17.39 21.01
C SER A 711 44.66 -16.79 21.63
N ALA A 712 44.70 -15.54 22.08
CA ALA A 712 43.52 -14.81 22.53
C ALA A 712 42.52 -14.63 21.38
N ASN A 713 41.24 -14.87 21.64
CA ASN A 713 40.17 -14.73 20.67
C ASN A 713 39.56 -13.32 20.76
N TYR A 714 39.89 -12.47 19.78
CA TYR A 714 39.34 -11.11 19.68
C TYR A 714 37.97 -11.08 18.99
N GLY A 715 37.58 -12.18 18.33
CA GLY A 715 36.31 -12.32 17.61
C GLY A 715 35.13 -12.70 18.49
N LEU A 716 35.35 -13.21 19.71
CA LEU A 716 34.28 -13.72 20.57
C LEU A 716 33.24 -12.64 20.91
N ALA A 717 33.68 -11.45 21.33
CA ALA A 717 32.76 -10.35 21.66
C ALA A 717 31.96 -9.86 20.44
N ALA A 718 32.60 -9.80 19.27
CA ALA A 718 31.94 -9.42 18.02
C ALA A 718 30.93 -10.48 17.55
N ALA A 719 31.30 -11.76 17.62
CA ALA A 719 30.42 -12.87 17.32
C ALA A 719 29.19 -12.89 18.25
N GLN A 720 29.41 -12.75 19.57
CA GLN A 720 28.33 -12.67 20.56
C GLN A 720 27.42 -11.44 20.38
N THR A 721 27.95 -10.32 19.88
CA THR A 721 27.15 -9.13 19.54
C THR A 721 26.18 -9.44 18.40
N ILE A 722 26.61 -10.20 17.39
CA ILE A 722 25.80 -10.59 16.23
C ILE A 722 24.77 -11.65 16.63
N SER A 723 25.25 -12.78 17.15
CA SER A 723 24.43 -13.91 17.60
C SER A 723 25.17 -14.70 18.68
N ASP A 724 24.64 -14.67 19.91
CA ASP A 724 25.14 -15.34 21.11
C ASP A 724 24.61 -16.78 21.20
N ILE A 725 25.07 -17.64 20.30
CA ILE A 725 24.57 -19.01 20.09
C ILE A 725 25.00 -20.05 21.15
N GLY A 726 25.45 -19.62 22.32
CA GLY A 726 25.90 -20.48 23.42
C GLY A 726 27.38 -20.32 23.78
N ASP A 727 27.96 -21.36 24.37
CA ASP A 727 29.38 -21.43 24.76
C ASP A 727 30.28 -21.80 23.56
N SER A 728 31.59 -21.64 23.73
CA SER A 728 32.67 -22.03 22.81
C SER A 728 32.46 -23.39 22.13
N SER A 729 31.90 -24.38 22.81
CA SER A 729 31.60 -25.70 22.23
C SER A 729 30.62 -25.66 21.04
N VAL A 730 29.66 -24.74 21.03
CA VAL A 730 28.74 -24.56 19.89
C VAL A 730 29.46 -23.85 18.75
N TYR A 731 30.28 -22.85 19.07
CA TYR A 731 31.10 -22.14 18.09
C TYR A 731 32.15 -23.04 17.41
N ASP A 732 32.72 -23.99 18.15
CA ASP A 732 33.72 -24.93 17.64
C ASP A 732 33.11 -26.11 16.86
N SER A 733 31.78 -26.27 16.88
CA SER A 733 31.10 -27.35 16.16
C SER A 733 31.42 -27.35 14.66
N THR A 734 31.58 -28.54 14.09
CA THR A 734 31.76 -28.78 12.65
C THR A 734 30.44 -29.08 11.94
N ASP A 735 29.38 -29.38 12.70
CA ASP A 735 28.04 -29.63 12.14
C ASP A 735 27.27 -28.34 11.96
N ILE A 736 27.28 -27.82 10.73
CA ILE A 736 26.60 -26.60 10.31
C ILE A 736 25.10 -26.57 10.67
N SER A 737 24.43 -27.73 10.75
CA SER A 737 23.01 -27.80 11.11
C SER A 737 22.76 -27.47 12.58
N THR A 738 23.69 -27.88 13.46
CA THR A 738 23.69 -27.51 14.88
C THR A 738 23.84 -26.00 15.06
N ILE A 739 24.71 -25.34 14.28
CA ILE A 739 24.87 -23.87 14.34
C ILE A 739 23.66 -23.15 13.77
N TYR A 740 23.16 -23.60 12.62
CA TYR A 740 21.98 -23.02 11.97
C TYR A 740 20.74 -23.10 12.88
N GLY A 741 20.60 -24.20 13.62
CA GLY A 741 19.52 -24.43 14.58
C GLY A 741 19.73 -23.81 15.96
N ALA A 742 20.90 -23.24 16.26
CA ALA A 742 21.22 -22.73 17.59
C ALA A 742 20.30 -21.55 18.01
N LEU A 743 20.02 -21.46 19.30
CA LEU A 743 19.13 -20.46 19.88
C LEU A 743 19.94 -19.23 20.35
N PRO A 744 19.80 -18.06 19.70
CA PRO A 744 20.43 -16.83 20.18
C PRO A 744 19.70 -16.29 21.41
N GLY A 745 20.43 -15.66 22.32
CA GLY A 745 19.90 -14.91 23.45
C GLY A 745 19.60 -13.44 23.14
N CYS A 746 18.77 -12.80 23.96
CA CYS A 746 18.32 -11.42 23.74
C CYS A 746 19.38 -10.34 24.03
N ARG A 747 20.64 -10.73 24.27
CA ARG A 747 21.78 -9.79 24.32
C ARG A 747 22.30 -9.46 22.93
N SER A 748 22.27 -10.44 22.02
CA SER A 748 22.71 -10.26 20.64
C SER A 748 21.68 -9.56 19.77
N VAL A 749 22.15 -8.99 18.66
CA VAL A 749 21.32 -8.39 17.60
C VAL A 749 20.30 -9.41 17.07
N ASN A 750 20.74 -10.64 16.79
CA ASN A 750 19.89 -11.69 16.26
C ASN A 750 18.79 -12.13 17.24
N GLY A 751 19.14 -12.36 18.51
CA GLY A 751 18.14 -12.78 19.51
C GLY A 751 17.12 -11.68 19.83
N LYS A 752 17.54 -10.41 19.91
CA LYS A 752 16.62 -9.26 20.03
C LYS A 752 15.62 -9.21 18.89
N PHE A 753 16.12 -9.38 17.66
CA PHE A 753 15.29 -9.37 16.45
C PHE A 753 14.28 -10.53 16.46
N VAL A 754 14.73 -11.77 16.69
CA VAL A 754 13.84 -12.95 16.73
C VAL A 754 12.77 -12.81 17.82
N TRP A 755 13.15 -12.36 19.02
CA TRP A 755 12.22 -12.15 20.12
C TRP A 755 11.18 -11.05 19.81
N PHE A 756 11.61 -9.94 19.20
CA PHE A 756 10.73 -8.84 18.82
C PHE A 756 9.60 -9.29 17.88
N PHE A 757 9.91 -10.13 16.88
CA PHE A 757 8.94 -10.63 15.90
C PHE A 757 8.05 -11.73 16.43
N THR A 758 8.65 -12.72 17.10
CA THR A 758 7.94 -13.96 17.42
C THR A 758 7.35 -13.96 18.82
N GLY A 759 7.97 -13.26 19.77
CA GLY A 759 7.64 -13.35 21.20
C GLY A 759 7.72 -14.77 21.78
N ASN A 760 8.33 -15.72 21.05
CA ASN A 760 8.29 -17.14 21.39
C ASN A 760 9.60 -17.55 22.07
N SER A 761 9.51 -17.95 23.34
CA SER A 761 10.68 -18.32 24.16
C SER A 761 11.33 -19.63 23.72
N SER A 762 10.66 -20.44 22.90
CA SER A 762 11.26 -21.66 22.32
C SER A 762 12.24 -21.38 21.18
N LEU A 763 12.23 -20.16 20.62
CA LEU A 763 13.05 -19.78 19.47
C LEU A 763 14.31 -18.98 19.84
N VAL A 764 14.47 -18.65 21.13
CA VAL A 764 15.58 -17.87 21.70
C VAL A 764 16.07 -18.50 23.00
N ASN A 765 17.32 -18.21 23.36
CA ASN A 765 17.87 -18.60 24.66
C ASN A 765 17.56 -17.52 25.71
N ASN A 766 16.59 -17.80 26.59
CA ASN A 766 16.18 -16.87 27.66
C ASN A 766 16.69 -17.27 29.07
N SER A 767 17.82 -17.98 29.18
CA SER A 767 18.35 -18.39 30.49
C SER A 767 18.68 -17.21 31.43
N SER A 768 18.93 -16.02 30.88
CA SER A 768 19.29 -14.81 31.65
C SER A 768 18.11 -13.88 31.96
N GLY A 769 16.89 -14.16 31.48
CA GLY A 769 15.72 -13.30 31.69
C GLY A 769 15.72 -11.98 30.91
N ASP A 770 16.66 -11.82 29.96
CA ASP A 770 16.83 -10.59 29.18
C ASP A 770 15.74 -10.40 28.10
N CYS A 771 14.99 -11.45 27.76
CA CYS A 771 13.89 -11.40 26.80
C CYS A 771 12.59 -10.93 27.47
N LEU A 772 12.37 -9.61 27.50
CA LEU A 772 11.18 -9.00 28.11
C LEU A 772 9.98 -9.04 27.16
N ILE A 773 8.81 -9.50 27.64
CA ILE A 773 7.57 -9.61 26.84
C ILE A 773 7.12 -8.25 26.29
N ARG A 774 7.31 -7.15 27.05
CA ARG A 774 6.98 -5.79 26.60
C ARG A 774 7.74 -5.34 25.33
N ASN A 775 8.82 -6.04 24.97
CA ASN A 775 9.65 -5.74 23.82
C ASN A 775 9.19 -6.47 22.54
N THR A 776 7.99 -7.05 22.48
CA THR A 776 7.47 -7.64 21.24
C THR A 776 6.69 -6.60 20.42
N LEU A 777 6.73 -6.72 19.09
CA LEU A 777 5.99 -5.83 18.20
C LEU A 777 4.50 -5.81 18.53
N THR A 778 3.92 -6.97 18.85
CA THR A 778 2.51 -7.11 19.21
C THR A 778 2.12 -6.28 20.43
N ASN A 779 2.92 -6.33 21.51
CA ASN A 779 2.62 -5.58 22.73
C ASN A 779 2.82 -4.07 22.55
N LEU A 780 3.82 -3.67 21.76
CA LEU A 780 4.05 -2.26 21.45
C LEU A 780 2.89 -1.68 20.61
N MET A 781 2.43 -2.42 19.60
CA MET A 781 1.28 -2.02 18.79
C MET A 781 -0.02 -2.00 19.60
N GLU A 782 -0.22 -2.96 20.50
CA GLU A 782 -1.36 -2.98 21.40
C GLU A 782 -1.39 -1.75 22.31
N ALA A 783 -0.26 -1.40 22.93
CA ALA A 783 -0.14 -0.19 23.74
C ALA A 783 -0.46 1.07 22.92
N HIS A 784 0.09 1.18 21.71
CA HIS A 784 -0.18 2.29 20.80
C HIS A 784 -1.67 2.40 20.44
N TRP A 785 -2.33 1.30 20.08
CA TRP A 785 -3.76 1.33 19.73
C TRP A 785 -4.65 1.70 20.92
N ASN A 786 -4.26 1.32 22.14
CA ASN A 786 -4.96 1.69 23.36
C ASN A 786 -4.85 3.20 23.66
N GLU A 787 -3.74 3.84 23.29
CA GLU A 787 -3.51 5.28 23.47
C GLU A 787 -4.23 6.16 22.44
N LEU A 788 -4.70 5.60 21.32
CA LEU A 788 -5.41 6.37 20.28
C LEU A 788 -6.71 6.99 20.83
N ASN A 789 -6.86 8.30 20.62
CA ASN A 789 -8.09 9.02 20.96
C ASN A 789 -9.24 8.70 19.98
N SER A 790 -10.46 9.15 20.28
CA SER A 790 -11.65 8.88 19.45
C SER A 790 -11.52 9.39 18.01
N VAL A 791 -10.88 10.54 17.80
CA VAL A 791 -10.64 11.11 16.47
C VAL A 791 -9.66 10.27 15.68
N GLN A 792 -8.53 9.87 16.26
CA GLN A 792 -7.51 9.03 15.63
C GLN A 792 -7.99 7.61 15.34
N ARG A 793 -8.97 7.11 16.10
CA ARG A 793 -9.65 5.85 15.82
C ARG A 793 -10.53 5.95 14.57
N ALA A 794 -11.26 7.05 14.38
CA ALA A 794 -12.17 7.25 13.24
C ALA A 794 -11.50 7.82 11.98
N TYR A 795 -10.46 8.63 12.14
CA TYR A 795 -9.77 9.37 11.08
C TYR A 795 -8.27 9.08 11.09
N TYR A 796 -7.66 9.09 9.91
CA TYR A 796 -6.21 9.16 9.76
C TYR A 796 -5.81 10.63 9.72
N THR A 797 -4.95 11.04 10.65
CA THR A 797 -4.43 12.41 10.74
C THR A 797 -2.96 12.44 10.34
N GLY A 798 -2.57 13.38 9.49
CA GLY A 798 -1.19 13.53 9.04
C GLY A 798 -0.90 14.94 8.53
N ARG A 799 0.37 15.23 8.22
CA ARG A 799 0.78 16.52 7.62
C ARG A 799 1.00 16.35 6.12
N PHE A 800 0.40 17.21 5.32
CA PHE A 800 0.47 17.22 3.87
C PHE A 800 1.32 18.39 3.39
N ALA A 801 2.42 18.11 2.69
CA ALA A 801 3.27 19.14 2.09
C ALA A 801 2.93 19.33 0.60
N LEU A 802 2.46 20.52 0.23
CA LEU A 802 2.18 20.92 -1.16
C LEU A 802 3.40 21.64 -1.75
N PRO A 803 4.00 21.15 -2.85
CA PRO A 803 5.12 21.82 -3.48
C PRO A 803 4.69 23.05 -4.28
N ASN A 804 5.44 24.15 -4.16
CA ASN A 804 5.24 25.39 -4.92
C ASN A 804 5.78 25.32 -6.37
N SER A 805 5.69 24.15 -7.01
CA SER A 805 6.23 23.87 -8.35
C SER A 805 5.13 23.57 -9.38
N ASP A 806 5.51 23.44 -10.66
CA ASP A 806 4.63 23.02 -11.76
C ASP A 806 3.84 21.72 -11.48
N VAL A 807 4.28 20.92 -10.50
CA VAL A 807 3.56 19.71 -10.05
C VAL A 807 2.17 20.06 -9.54
N ARG A 808 1.97 21.25 -8.94
CA ARG A 808 0.68 21.74 -8.40
C ARG A 808 -0.45 21.66 -9.43
N ASN A 809 -0.18 22.06 -10.67
CA ASN A 809 -1.15 22.00 -11.78
C ASN A 809 -1.34 20.59 -12.36
N LYS A 810 -0.39 19.69 -12.09
CA LYS A 810 -0.37 18.30 -12.60
C LYS A 810 -0.96 17.29 -11.61
N LEU A 811 -1.28 17.68 -10.37
CA LEU A 811 -1.90 16.83 -9.35
C LEU A 811 -3.25 16.24 -9.81
N PHE A 812 -3.95 16.94 -10.70
CA PHE A 812 -5.25 16.54 -11.21
C PHE A 812 -5.12 15.66 -12.46
N SER A 813 -4.98 14.35 -12.27
CA SER A 813 -4.62 13.41 -13.35
C SER A 813 -5.55 12.22 -13.52
N ALA A 814 -6.55 12.05 -12.64
CA ALA A 814 -7.23 10.77 -12.48
C ALA A 814 -8.22 10.42 -13.62
N TYR A 815 -8.45 11.31 -14.58
CA TYR A 815 -9.10 10.98 -15.84
C TYR A 815 -8.66 11.98 -16.90
N ARG A 816 -7.59 11.68 -17.63
CA ARG A 816 -7.32 12.32 -18.93
C ARG A 816 -8.01 11.46 -19.99
N PRO A 817 -9.20 11.83 -20.50
CA PRO A 817 -9.63 11.25 -21.77
C PRO A 817 -8.48 11.53 -22.75
N GLY A 818 -7.98 10.50 -23.42
CA GLY A 818 -6.96 10.72 -24.45
C GLY A 818 -7.54 11.51 -25.62
N GLU A 819 -6.70 11.82 -26.61
CA GLU A 819 -7.13 12.48 -27.86
C GLU A 819 -8.28 11.72 -28.56
N MET A 820 -8.42 10.42 -28.28
CA MET A 820 -9.52 9.56 -28.76
C MET A 820 -10.87 9.77 -28.04
N SER A 821 -10.98 10.76 -27.15
CA SER A 821 -12.23 11.12 -26.46
C SER A 821 -12.43 12.65 -26.43
N ASP A 822 -11.99 13.32 -27.48
CA ASP A 822 -12.14 14.78 -27.72
C ASP A 822 -11.58 15.67 -26.58
N ALA A 823 -10.55 15.17 -25.89
CA ALA A 823 -9.81 15.93 -24.89
C ALA A 823 -8.36 16.13 -25.33
N THR A 824 -7.83 17.33 -25.06
CA THR A 824 -6.43 17.66 -25.33
C THR A 824 -5.50 16.93 -24.33
N PRO A 825 -4.20 16.78 -24.63
CA PRO A 825 -3.21 16.21 -23.69
C PRO A 825 -3.16 16.91 -22.32
N ASN A 826 -3.70 18.13 -22.24
CA ASN A 826 -3.80 18.97 -21.04
C ASN A 826 -5.07 18.73 -20.22
N GLY A 827 -5.95 17.80 -20.63
CA GLY A 827 -7.19 17.46 -19.91
C GLY A 827 -8.36 18.40 -20.18
N GLU A 828 -8.25 19.34 -21.13
CA GLU A 828 -9.38 20.15 -21.58
C GLU A 828 -10.26 19.35 -22.54
N HIS A 829 -11.52 19.19 -22.19
CA HIS A 829 -12.55 18.61 -23.07
C HIS A 829 -13.33 19.73 -23.75
N THR A 830 -13.44 19.64 -25.07
CA THR A 830 -14.24 20.55 -25.87
C THR A 830 -15.61 19.93 -26.12
N ASN A 831 -16.68 20.54 -25.60
CA ASN A 831 -18.03 20.11 -25.94
C ASN A 831 -18.31 20.40 -27.42
N PHE A 832 -18.54 19.35 -28.21
CA PHE A 832 -18.77 19.43 -29.65
C PHE A 832 -19.95 20.34 -30.06
N PHE A 833 -21.00 20.43 -29.24
CA PHE A 833 -22.21 21.19 -29.57
C PHE A 833 -22.16 22.66 -29.13
N THR A 834 -21.45 22.96 -28.04
CA THR A 834 -21.45 24.31 -27.44
C THR A 834 -20.12 25.04 -27.63
N GLY A 835 -19.05 24.35 -28.04
CA GLY A 835 -17.70 24.91 -28.14
C GLY A 835 -17.08 25.28 -26.78
N LEU A 836 -17.79 25.03 -25.68
CA LEU A 836 -17.31 25.28 -24.33
C LEU A 836 -16.18 24.32 -24.00
N ARG A 837 -15.05 24.88 -23.58
CA ARG A 837 -13.90 24.15 -23.05
C ARG A 837 -14.11 23.97 -21.56
N THR A 838 -14.13 22.73 -21.11
CA THR A 838 -14.19 22.40 -19.68
C THR A 838 -12.94 21.66 -19.30
N ASN A 839 -12.29 22.11 -18.23
CA ASN A 839 -11.15 21.41 -17.66
C ASN A 839 -11.64 20.12 -17.00
N MET A 840 -11.21 18.96 -17.49
CA MET A 840 -11.56 17.64 -16.92
C MET A 840 -10.51 17.12 -15.95
N ASN A 841 -9.53 17.94 -15.57
CA ASN A 841 -8.58 17.65 -14.52
C ASN A 841 -9.33 17.42 -13.21
N ARG A 842 -9.40 16.15 -12.77
CA ARG A 842 -10.05 15.74 -11.53
C ARG A 842 -9.14 14.80 -10.76
N ASN A 843 -9.23 14.87 -9.44
CA ASN A 843 -8.45 14.06 -8.51
C ASN A 843 -9.36 13.25 -7.57
N PHE A 844 -10.54 12.87 -8.05
CA PHE A 844 -11.53 12.08 -7.30
C PHE A 844 -12.28 11.13 -8.24
N TYR A 845 -12.94 10.11 -7.68
CA TYR A 845 -13.86 9.28 -8.45
C TYR A 845 -15.20 10.00 -8.64
N SER A 846 -15.64 10.07 -9.89
CA SER A 846 -16.96 10.54 -10.30
C SER A 846 -17.93 9.36 -10.47
N SER A 847 -19.22 9.62 -10.70
CA SER A 847 -20.20 8.59 -11.04
C SER A 847 -20.74 8.81 -12.45
N LYS A 848 -20.95 7.73 -13.21
CA LYS A 848 -21.64 7.79 -14.51
C LYS A 848 -22.62 6.63 -14.64
N PHE A 849 -23.67 6.85 -15.42
CA PHE A 849 -24.64 5.81 -15.76
C PHE A 849 -24.00 4.75 -16.67
N VAL A 850 -24.44 3.50 -16.46
CA VAL A 850 -24.09 2.35 -17.30
C VAL A 850 -25.36 1.55 -17.57
N THR A 851 -25.43 0.87 -18.70
CA THR A 851 -26.61 0.05 -19.02
C THR A 851 -26.60 -1.21 -18.17
N ILE A 852 -27.77 -1.70 -17.77
CA ILE A 852 -27.87 -2.96 -16.99
C ILE A 852 -27.40 -4.16 -17.81
N LYS A 853 -27.63 -4.12 -19.13
CA LYS A 853 -27.14 -5.17 -20.03
C LYS A 853 -25.62 -5.30 -19.95
N SER A 854 -24.91 -4.19 -19.90
CA SER A 854 -23.44 -4.17 -19.85
C SER A 854 -22.83 -4.75 -18.56
N VAL A 855 -23.62 -4.86 -17.48
CA VAL A 855 -23.20 -5.49 -16.22
C VAL A 855 -23.75 -6.91 -16.02
N SER A 856 -24.49 -7.43 -17.01
CA SER A 856 -25.16 -8.74 -16.96
C SER A 856 -24.39 -9.85 -17.70
N ALA A 857 -24.47 -11.08 -17.18
CA ALA A 857 -23.82 -12.26 -17.75
C ALA A 857 -24.36 -12.60 -19.16
N GLY A 858 -23.47 -12.81 -20.13
CA GLY A 858 -23.83 -13.18 -21.51
C GLY A 858 -24.13 -12.01 -22.45
N SER A 859 -23.88 -10.77 -22.04
CA SER A 859 -23.96 -9.60 -22.91
C SER A 859 -22.72 -9.49 -23.81
N SER A 860 -22.93 -9.48 -25.13
CA SER A 860 -21.88 -9.13 -26.10
C SER A 860 -21.70 -7.61 -26.17
N SER A 861 -20.52 -7.16 -26.62
CA SER A 861 -20.14 -5.76 -26.85
C SER A 861 -21.05 -5.00 -27.83
N ASP A 862 -22.02 -5.65 -28.47
CA ASP A 862 -22.83 -5.11 -29.56
C ASP A 862 -24.07 -4.32 -29.12
N THR A 863 -24.31 -4.12 -27.82
CA THR A 863 -25.57 -3.48 -27.40
C THR A 863 -25.58 -1.95 -27.59
N TYR A 864 -24.45 -1.34 -27.95
CA TYR A 864 -24.34 0.10 -28.29
C TYR A 864 -23.14 0.31 -29.25
N ASN A 865 -23.32 0.06 -30.56
CA ASN A 865 -22.38 0.41 -31.66
C ASN A 865 -20.93 0.74 -31.21
N GLY A 866 -20.22 -0.25 -30.66
CA GLY A 866 -18.78 -0.18 -30.33
C GLY A 866 -18.26 0.91 -29.38
N ASN A 867 -19.09 1.81 -28.82
CA ASN A 867 -18.59 3.10 -28.31
C ASN A 867 -18.63 3.32 -26.79
N PHE A 868 -19.19 2.41 -26.00
CA PHE A 868 -19.12 2.49 -24.53
C PHE A 868 -18.30 1.34 -23.97
N ALA A 869 -16.97 1.50 -23.97
CA ALA A 869 -16.09 0.56 -23.30
C ALA A 869 -16.46 0.53 -21.80
N LEU A 870 -16.83 -0.64 -21.28
CA LEU A 870 -16.62 -0.90 -19.85
C LEU A 870 -15.12 -0.84 -19.63
N PHE A 871 -14.61 0.35 -19.31
CA PHE A 871 -13.23 0.51 -18.90
C PHE A 871 -13.07 -0.29 -17.61
N SER A 872 -12.55 -1.52 -17.70
CA SER A 872 -12.11 -2.23 -16.52
C SER A 872 -10.92 -1.44 -15.96
N GLU A 873 -11.07 -1.02 -14.71
CA GLU A 873 -10.09 -0.25 -13.97
C GLU A 873 -8.95 -1.18 -13.59
N GLY A 874 -8.08 -1.48 -14.55
CA GLY A 874 -6.93 -2.34 -14.35
C GLY A 874 -6.50 -3.19 -15.55
N VAL A 875 -7.18 -3.13 -16.71
CA VAL A 875 -6.71 -3.85 -17.90
C VAL A 875 -5.45 -3.15 -18.45
N PRO A 876 -4.32 -3.86 -18.60
CA PRO A 876 -3.05 -3.27 -19.03
C PRO A 876 -3.01 -2.87 -20.51
N PHE A 877 -3.99 -3.29 -21.32
CA PHE A 877 -4.06 -3.00 -22.75
C PHE A 877 -5.46 -2.52 -23.12
N ASN A 878 -5.53 -1.32 -23.69
CA ASN A 878 -6.62 -0.94 -24.54
C ASN A 878 -6.18 -1.30 -25.97
N GLN A 879 -6.42 -2.53 -26.41
CA GLN A 879 -6.32 -2.81 -27.84
C GLN A 879 -7.47 -2.06 -28.48
N GLY A 880 -7.19 -1.13 -29.38
CA GLY A 880 -8.14 -0.19 -30.01
C GLY A 880 -9.25 -0.82 -30.87
N SER A 881 -9.71 -2.01 -30.54
CA SER A 881 -10.96 -2.62 -30.97
C SER A 881 -11.61 -3.20 -29.72
N GLY A 882 -12.89 -2.97 -29.48
CA GLY A 882 -13.65 -3.45 -28.31
C GLY A 882 -13.79 -4.98 -28.16
N ASN A 883 -12.73 -5.75 -28.39
CA ASN A 883 -12.69 -7.19 -28.57
C ASN A 883 -11.65 -7.90 -27.67
N THR A 884 -11.48 -7.45 -26.42
CA THR A 884 -11.02 -8.38 -25.38
C THR A 884 -12.04 -8.41 -24.26
N GLU A 885 -12.83 -9.47 -24.29
CA GLU A 885 -13.81 -9.91 -23.31
C GLU A 885 -13.20 -9.89 -21.90
N GLY A 886 -13.33 -8.76 -21.21
CA GLY A 886 -13.19 -8.75 -19.75
C GLY A 886 -14.47 -9.31 -19.15
N THR A 887 -14.69 -10.63 -19.18
CA THR A 887 -15.74 -11.24 -18.34
C THR A 887 -15.36 -11.03 -16.89
N PHE A 888 -15.87 -9.97 -16.26
CA PHE A 888 -15.69 -9.71 -14.84
C PHE A 888 -16.39 -10.80 -14.03
N LYS A 889 -15.82 -11.17 -12.88
CA LYS A 889 -16.29 -12.30 -12.06
C LYS A 889 -17.59 -12.00 -11.31
N ASN A 890 -17.94 -10.73 -11.14
CA ASN A 890 -19.10 -10.27 -10.37
C ASN A 890 -20.25 -9.73 -11.26
N THR A 891 -20.60 -10.45 -12.32
CA THR A 891 -21.76 -10.12 -13.19
C THR A 891 -23.09 -10.21 -12.45
N LEU A 892 -24.09 -9.43 -12.90
CA LEU A 892 -25.49 -9.70 -12.58
C LEU A 892 -25.96 -10.92 -13.38
N ILE A 893 -26.71 -11.84 -12.75
CA ILE A 893 -27.35 -12.98 -13.43
C ILE A 893 -28.86 -12.74 -13.46
N PRO A 894 -29.41 -12.26 -14.60
CA PRO A 894 -30.82 -11.89 -14.71
C PRO A 894 -31.79 -13.04 -14.42
N GLN A 895 -31.41 -14.27 -14.81
CA GLN A 895 -32.20 -15.48 -14.58
C GLN A 895 -32.32 -15.81 -13.09
N GLU A 896 -31.27 -15.61 -12.31
CA GLU A 896 -31.26 -15.82 -10.85
C GLU A 896 -32.02 -14.73 -10.10
N LEU A 897 -32.17 -13.55 -10.72
CA LEU A 897 -32.86 -12.39 -10.16
C LEU A 897 -34.31 -12.25 -10.63
N ASN A 898 -34.84 -13.21 -11.41
CA ASN A 898 -36.16 -13.15 -12.07
C ASN A 898 -36.37 -11.84 -12.85
N ILE A 899 -35.34 -11.36 -13.56
CA ILE A 899 -35.38 -10.16 -14.39
C ILE A 899 -35.52 -10.57 -15.85
N ASP A 900 -36.63 -10.19 -16.48
CA ASP A 900 -36.80 -10.33 -17.93
C ASP A 900 -36.11 -9.17 -18.66
N LEU A 901 -34.82 -9.32 -19.00
CA LEU A 901 -34.08 -8.34 -19.77
C LEU A 901 -34.48 -8.28 -21.26
N SER A 902 -35.28 -9.23 -21.76
CA SER A 902 -35.71 -9.24 -23.17
C SER A 902 -36.61 -8.04 -23.49
N GLN A 903 -37.29 -7.49 -22.48
CA GLN A 903 -38.20 -6.34 -22.61
C GLN A 903 -37.51 -4.99 -22.38
N ILE A 904 -36.27 -4.96 -21.89
CA ILE A 904 -35.53 -3.72 -21.66
C ILE A 904 -34.87 -3.27 -22.98
N GLN A 905 -35.55 -2.39 -23.72
CA GLN A 905 -34.94 -1.62 -24.82
C GLN A 905 -34.32 -0.35 -24.21
N HIS A 906 -32.99 -0.26 -24.21
CA HIS A 906 -32.25 0.95 -23.86
C HIS A 906 -31.91 1.73 -25.11
#